data_AF-A0A2U2ZJI8-F1
#
_entry.id   AF-A0A2U2ZJI8-F1
#
_cell.length_a   1.000
_cell.length_b   1.000
_cell.length_c   1.000
_cell.angle_alpha   90.00
_cell.angle_beta   90.00
_cell.angle_gamma   90.00
#
_symmetry.space_group_name_H-M   'P 1'
#
loop_
_entity.id
_entity.type
_entity.pdbx_description
1 polymer ?
#
loop_
_entity_poly.entity_id
_entity_poly.type
_entity_poly.pdbx_seq_one_letter_code
_entity_poly.pdbx_strand_id
1 'polypeptide(L)'
;MTQTIAPRARILLLLLLAVTGALLAGAAPASAHAALTGSDPRQGTVVDKAPTQVSLAFSEPVAVSDDSLRVLDPKGKRADKGDPANPSGTTYTVQLLSGLPDGTYTVTYQVVSADSHPVAGAFTFSIGAPSETSVQASAQASDDGPVGWLYGFGRYMSYAGFVVMAGGAAFVLACWRPGTGVRAVQRLVVSGWLTLTAATLALLLLRGSYTRSGKVGDIFDMSLLGEVLQTKTGAALVSRLLLLAAAALFIAVLFGAAQDQRDDAEKRDLTFGLAIGGTVVAAGLAASWAMSEHASQGLQPGIAMPVDIVHLLAVAAWLGGLTALLVALYRAPAETAVDAAAVQRFSRLAFGSVVALVVTGIYQSWRQLGSWSALTDTRYGQLLLAKIGLVVVMVGLAYFSRRWTARLVGTGEPAGRRETAETEPVAAVATVRTGAGETGAETAGAREAGTGTEEAGPEVTAHTDTDTDVERVTAAVGTGQAEIRRAEASGPGAKAGEDSARAAQLARQRAAVETARQKRLRDADPNRFGLRHSVLAEAGVAVVLLAITTVLTQTEPGRTEQEAKAASSSSAPSSPSSAQGTGAVTLNMPFDTGGKEGEGVVTIDLNPARVGGNDMHIYVERTDGGTLDVPELKVAFTLSSKDIGPLPVVPDRIAAGHWSASGVQIPMAGDWTVEVTVRTSDVDQVTVSKNAQIG
;
A
#
# COMPACT_ATOMS: atom_id res chain seq x y z
N MET A 1 -9.58 -35.16 -27.82
CA MET A 1 -10.16 -35.09 -26.46
C MET A 1 -9.45 -34.00 -25.67
N THR A 2 -10.06 -32.82 -25.57
CA THR A 2 -9.54 -31.63 -24.89
C THR A 2 -10.22 -31.49 -23.53
N GLN A 3 -9.69 -32.17 -22.50
CA GLN A 3 -10.21 -32.01 -21.14
C GLN A 3 -9.72 -30.68 -20.54
N THR A 4 -10.58 -29.66 -20.69
CA THR A 4 -11.01 -28.67 -19.69
C THR A 4 -10.26 -28.62 -18.34
N ILE A 5 -9.04 -28.07 -18.35
CA ILE A 5 -8.39 -27.53 -17.13
C ILE A 5 -8.93 -26.11 -16.80
N ALA A 6 -9.47 -25.41 -17.82
CA ALA A 6 -10.02 -24.05 -17.74
C ALA A 6 -11.10 -23.80 -16.65
N PRO A 7 -12.09 -24.69 -16.40
CA PRO A 7 -13.07 -24.44 -15.35
C PRO A 7 -12.44 -24.51 -13.96
N ARG A 8 -11.46 -25.40 -13.74
CA ARG A 8 -10.86 -25.62 -12.42
C ARG A 8 -10.00 -24.44 -11.96
N ALA A 9 -9.19 -23.86 -12.85
CA ALA A 9 -8.36 -22.69 -12.51
C ALA A 9 -9.20 -21.42 -12.26
N ARG A 10 -10.28 -21.23 -13.03
CA ARG A 10 -11.21 -20.12 -12.83
C ARG A 10 -11.99 -20.27 -11.53
N ILE A 11 -12.45 -21.47 -11.20
CA ILE A 11 -13.10 -21.77 -9.91
C ILE A 11 -12.15 -21.54 -8.74
N LEU A 12 -10.88 -21.97 -8.87
CA LEU A 12 -9.88 -21.80 -7.80
C LEU A 12 -9.54 -20.32 -7.57
N LEU A 13 -9.43 -19.51 -8.63
CA LEU A 13 -9.24 -18.05 -8.53
C LEU A 13 -10.47 -17.37 -7.90
N LEU A 14 -11.68 -17.76 -8.30
CA LEU A 14 -12.92 -17.23 -7.72
C LEU A 14 -13.08 -17.61 -6.24
N LEU A 15 -12.71 -18.85 -5.87
CA LEU A 15 -12.66 -19.28 -4.47
C LEU A 15 -11.60 -18.50 -3.69
N LEU A 16 -10.42 -18.27 -4.27
CA LEU A 16 -9.36 -17.47 -3.64
C LEU A 16 -9.83 -16.03 -3.40
N LEU A 17 -10.48 -15.42 -4.40
CA LEU A 17 -11.07 -14.08 -4.30
C LEU A 17 -12.22 -14.03 -3.28
N ALA A 18 -13.07 -15.06 -3.23
CA ALA A 18 -14.16 -15.14 -2.27
C ALA A 18 -13.67 -15.32 -0.83
N VAL A 19 -12.68 -16.20 -0.60
CA VAL A 19 -12.04 -16.38 0.71
C VAL A 19 -11.32 -15.11 1.14
N THR A 20 -10.60 -14.45 0.22
CA THR A 20 -9.97 -13.15 0.49
C THR A 20 -11.03 -12.10 0.83
N GLY A 21 -12.11 -12.03 0.05
CA GLY A 21 -13.24 -11.13 0.31
C GLY A 21 -13.89 -11.35 1.67
N ALA A 22 -14.09 -12.61 2.07
CA ALA A 22 -14.63 -12.97 3.38
C ALA A 22 -13.68 -12.60 4.54
N LEU A 23 -12.36 -12.82 4.38
CA LEU A 23 -11.34 -12.43 5.35
C LEU A 23 -11.25 -10.91 5.51
N LEU A 24 -11.47 -10.15 4.44
CA LEU A 24 -11.48 -8.69 4.41
C LEU A 24 -12.79 -8.09 4.94
N ALA A 25 -13.94 -8.72 4.69
CA ALA A 25 -15.25 -8.23 5.13
C ALA A 25 -15.45 -8.29 6.66
N GLY A 26 -14.74 -9.17 7.35
CA GLY A 26 -14.71 -9.22 8.82
C GLY A 26 -13.65 -8.33 9.47
N ALA A 27 -12.93 -7.50 8.70
CA ALA A 27 -11.94 -6.58 9.25
C ALA A 27 -12.64 -5.26 9.63
N ALA A 28 -12.79 -4.99 10.93
CA ALA A 28 -12.95 -3.62 11.39
C ALA A 28 -11.73 -2.80 10.91
N PRO A 29 -11.88 -1.49 10.62
CA PRO A 29 -10.73 -0.64 10.34
C PRO A 29 -9.79 -0.67 11.55
N ALA A 30 -8.69 -1.40 11.42
CA ALA A 30 -7.65 -1.44 12.42
C ALA A 30 -6.80 -0.18 12.22
N SER A 31 -6.82 0.73 13.19
CA SER A 31 -5.91 1.89 13.18
C SER A 31 -4.52 1.39 13.56
N ALA A 32 -3.59 1.38 12.59
CA ALA A 32 -2.26 0.78 12.71
C ALA A 32 -1.13 1.76 13.06
N HIS A 33 -1.50 3.01 13.31
CA HIS A 33 -0.56 4.10 13.47
C HIS A 33 -0.24 4.30 14.95
N ALA A 34 0.70 5.21 15.25
CA ALA A 34 1.15 5.51 16.60
C ALA A 34 -0.02 5.64 17.60
N ALA A 35 -0.18 4.64 18.47
CA ALA A 35 -1.26 4.58 19.44
C ALA A 35 -0.87 5.37 20.69
N LEU A 36 -1.83 6.10 21.28
CA LEU A 36 -1.64 6.70 22.60
C LEU A 36 -1.64 5.57 23.65
N THR A 37 -0.49 5.30 24.25
CA THR A 37 -0.31 4.23 25.25
C THR A 37 -0.50 4.72 26.68
N GLY A 38 -0.42 6.04 26.90
CA GLY A 38 -0.70 6.64 28.20
C GLY A 38 -0.68 8.17 28.18
N SER A 39 -1.22 8.77 29.23
CA SER A 39 -1.17 10.22 29.46
C SER A 39 -1.09 10.56 30.95
N ASP A 40 -0.54 11.74 31.24
CA ASP A 40 -0.59 12.37 32.57
C ASP A 40 -0.95 13.86 32.42
N PRO A 41 -2.11 14.33 32.92
CA PRO A 41 -3.17 13.56 33.59
C PRO A 41 -3.78 12.47 32.71
N ARG A 42 -4.28 11.40 33.34
CA ARG A 42 -4.98 10.32 32.63
C ARG A 42 -6.35 10.81 32.13
N GLN A 43 -6.81 10.24 31.04
CA GLN A 43 -8.15 10.48 30.52
C GLN A 43 -9.22 10.28 31.62
N GLY A 44 -10.13 11.24 31.72
CA GLY A 44 -11.25 11.25 32.66
C GLY A 44 -10.89 11.54 34.11
N THR A 45 -9.61 11.77 34.44
CA THR A 45 -9.20 12.03 35.83
C THR A 45 -9.55 13.43 36.29
N VAL A 46 -9.87 13.56 37.58
CA VAL A 46 -10.02 14.83 38.28
C VAL A 46 -8.79 15.04 39.15
N VAL A 47 -8.06 16.13 38.94
CA VAL A 47 -6.87 16.50 39.71
C VAL A 47 -7.18 17.65 40.65
N ASP A 48 -6.69 17.58 41.89
CA ASP A 48 -6.96 18.62 42.91
C ASP A 48 -6.34 19.98 42.59
N LYS A 49 -5.23 19.98 41.84
CA LYS A 49 -4.49 21.19 41.45
C LYS A 49 -4.12 21.12 39.98
N ALA A 50 -4.07 22.28 39.34
CA ALA A 50 -3.61 22.42 37.96
C ALA A 50 -2.18 21.84 37.81
N PRO A 51 -1.97 20.87 36.91
CA PRO A 51 -0.64 20.35 36.66
C PRO A 51 0.21 21.40 35.94
N THR A 52 1.53 21.29 36.03
CA THR A 52 2.44 22.22 35.33
C THR A 52 2.56 21.90 33.84
N GLN A 53 2.26 20.66 33.45
CA GLN A 53 2.35 20.15 32.09
C GLN A 53 1.35 19.02 31.88
N VAL A 54 1.08 18.73 30.61
CA VAL A 54 0.41 17.50 30.18
C VAL A 54 1.43 16.66 29.41
N SER A 55 1.47 15.35 29.67
CA SER A 55 2.32 14.39 28.96
C SER A 55 1.50 13.32 28.24
N LEU A 56 1.92 12.97 27.02
CA LEU A 56 1.35 11.93 26.18
C LEU A 56 2.46 10.93 25.82
N ALA A 57 2.22 9.65 26.03
CA ALA A 57 3.10 8.56 25.62
C ALA A 57 2.47 7.83 24.42
N PHE A 58 3.26 7.63 23.37
CA PHE A 58 2.87 6.90 22.17
C PHE A 58 3.58 5.54 22.09
N SER A 59 3.03 4.63 21.29
CA SER A 59 3.63 3.32 21.05
C SER A 59 4.92 3.39 20.20
N GLU A 60 5.14 4.49 19.49
CA GLU A 60 6.33 4.74 18.68
C GLU A 60 6.66 6.24 18.63
N PRO A 61 7.87 6.64 18.17
CA PRO A 61 8.21 8.04 17.99
C PRO A 61 7.30 8.71 16.96
N VAL A 62 6.82 9.91 17.28
CA VAL A 62 5.98 10.74 16.40
C VAL A 62 6.66 12.07 16.08
N ALA A 63 6.41 12.61 14.89
CA ALA A 63 6.76 13.99 14.58
C ALA A 63 5.68 14.92 15.12
N VAL A 64 6.11 15.94 15.87
CA VAL A 64 5.28 16.97 16.47
C VAL A 64 5.68 18.35 15.95
N SER A 65 4.70 19.22 15.77
CA SER A 65 4.85 20.66 15.54
C SER A 65 4.25 21.46 16.69
N ASP A 66 4.42 22.78 16.69
CA ASP A 66 4.00 23.67 17.78
C ASP A 66 2.50 23.58 18.11
N ASP A 67 1.68 23.20 17.12
CA ASP A 67 0.23 23.01 17.25
C ASP A 67 -0.21 21.54 17.35
N SER A 68 0.72 20.59 17.35
CA SER A 68 0.41 19.15 17.41
C SER A 68 -0.24 18.73 18.72
N LEU A 69 0.03 19.43 19.83
CA LEU A 69 -0.60 19.16 21.12
C LEU A 69 -1.26 20.45 21.62
N ARG A 70 -2.53 20.38 21.97
CA ARG A 70 -3.29 21.52 22.48
C ARG A 70 -4.06 21.11 23.72
N VAL A 71 -4.09 21.99 24.71
CA VAL A 71 -4.92 21.88 25.89
C VAL A 71 -5.89 23.05 25.88
N LEU A 72 -7.18 22.75 25.86
CA LEU A 72 -8.26 23.71 25.78
C LEU A 72 -8.99 23.76 27.12
N ASP A 73 -9.28 24.97 27.59
CA ASP A 73 -10.10 25.19 28.77
C ASP A 73 -11.60 24.86 28.50
N PRO A 74 -12.49 24.89 29.52
CA PRO A 74 -13.91 24.59 29.34
C PRO A 74 -14.64 25.48 28.33
N LYS A 75 -14.06 26.65 27.99
CA LYS A 75 -14.61 27.61 27.03
C LYS A 75 -13.98 27.47 25.64
N GLY A 76 -13.02 26.56 25.46
CA GLY A 76 -12.31 26.31 24.21
C GLY A 76 -11.08 27.20 23.96
N LYS A 77 -10.63 27.96 24.97
CA LYS A 77 -9.41 28.78 24.86
C LYS A 77 -8.18 27.93 25.17
N ARG A 78 -7.05 28.20 24.48
CA ARG A 78 -5.75 27.55 24.78
C ARG A 78 -5.36 27.80 26.24
N ALA A 79 -5.09 26.71 26.94
CA ALA A 79 -4.62 26.63 28.33
C ALA A 79 -3.15 26.20 28.43
N ASP A 80 -2.52 25.89 27.29
CA ASP A 80 -1.10 25.56 27.15
C ASP A 80 -0.27 26.75 26.63
N LYS A 81 1.06 26.61 26.73
CA LYS A 81 2.06 27.54 26.19
C LYS A 81 2.48 27.23 24.74
N GLY A 82 2.01 26.13 24.15
CA GLY A 82 2.54 25.59 22.89
C GLY A 82 3.87 24.84 23.04
N ASP A 83 4.57 24.66 21.92
CA ASP A 83 5.93 24.11 21.79
C ASP A 83 6.14 22.77 22.51
N PRO A 84 5.55 21.66 22.02
CA PRO A 84 5.68 20.36 22.65
C PRO A 84 7.14 19.88 22.65
N ALA A 85 7.61 19.46 23.82
CA ALA A 85 8.94 18.89 24.01
C ALA A 85 8.89 17.36 24.01
N ASN A 86 9.97 16.71 23.55
CA ASN A 86 10.15 15.25 23.62
C ASN A 86 11.22 14.89 24.68
N PRO A 87 10.82 14.70 25.96
CA PRO A 87 11.76 14.31 27.01
C PRO A 87 12.29 12.88 26.89
N SER A 88 11.53 11.96 26.26
CA SER A 88 11.91 10.54 26.24
C SER A 88 11.33 9.81 25.04
N GLY A 89 11.93 10.01 23.86
CA GLY A 89 11.71 9.24 22.63
C GLY A 89 10.28 9.18 22.09
N THR A 90 9.39 8.52 22.83
CA THR A 90 7.96 8.30 22.57
C THR A 90 7.03 9.08 23.51
N THR A 91 7.56 9.82 24.49
CA THR A 91 6.78 10.69 25.39
C THR A 91 6.95 12.15 25.01
N TYR A 92 5.84 12.87 24.90
CA TYR A 92 5.77 14.27 24.50
C TYR A 92 5.02 15.08 25.55
N THR A 93 5.48 16.28 25.83
CA THR A 93 4.96 17.12 26.91
C THR A 93 4.66 18.53 26.42
N VAL A 94 3.56 19.12 26.88
CA VAL A 94 3.22 20.53 26.66
C VAL A 94 3.02 21.23 28.00
N GLN A 95 3.62 22.42 28.17
CA GLN A 95 3.48 23.18 29.41
C GLN A 95 2.13 23.89 29.50
N LEU A 96 1.55 23.89 30.69
CA LEU A 96 0.32 24.62 30.97
C LEU A 96 0.61 26.06 31.42
N LEU A 97 -0.38 26.94 31.19
CA LEU A 97 -0.40 28.29 31.76
C LEU A 97 -0.58 28.21 33.28
N SER A 98 -0.08 29.24 33.98
CA SER A 98 -0.26 29.36 35.43
C SER A 98 -1.65 29.90 35.78
N GLY A 99 -2.24 29.44 36.89
CA GLY A 99 -3.51 29.98 37.39
C GLY A 99 -4.73 29.53 36.60
N LEU A 100 -4.70 28.30 36.07
CA LEU A 100 -5.84 27.70 35.40
C LEU A 100 -7.02 27.52 36.38
N PRO A 101 -8.24 27.95 36.01
CA PRO A 101 -9.42 27.75 36.84
C PRO A 101 -9.83 26.27 36.93
N ASP A 102 -10.70 25.97 37.89
CA ASP A 102 -11.36 24.66 37.97
C ASP A 102 -12.28 24.43 36.77
N GLY A 103 -12.39 23.17 36.33
CA GLY A 103 -13.26 22.77 35.23
C GLY A 103 -12.69 21.65 34.35
N THR A 104 -13.44 21.25 33.33
CA THR A 104 -13.06 20.21 32.36
C THR A 104 -12.21 20.77 31.22
N TYR A 105 -10.98 20.27 31.11
CA TYR A 105 -10.03 20.59 30.06
C TYR A 105 -10.05 19.51 28.98
N THR A 106 -9.87 19.93 27.72
CA THR A 106 -9.78 19.03 26.58
C THR A 106 -8.37 19.03 26.03
N VAL A 107 -7.74 17.87 26.01
CA VAL A 107 -6.45 17.65 25.37
C VAL A 107 -6.72 17.10 23.97
N THR A 108 -6.23 17.78 22.95
CA THR A 108 -6.28 17.31 21.57
C THR A 108 -4.87 17.14 21.05
N TYR A 109 -4.62 16.07 20.30
CA TYR A 109 -3.35 15.86 19.63
C TYR A 109 -3.56 15.53 18.14
N GLN A 110 -2.65 16.03 17.32
CA GLN A 110 -2.52 15.70 15.90
C GLN A 110 -1.03 15.58 15.58
N VAL A 111 -0.56 14.34 15.54
CA VAL A 111 0.86 13.99 15.40
C VAL A 111 1.06 13.17 14.13
N VAL A 112 2.29 13.07 13.63
CA VAL A 112 2.59 12.21 12.47
C VAL A 112 3.43 11.03 12.93
N SER A 113 2.95 9.81 12.71
CA SER A 113 3.63 8.57 13.04
C SER A 113 4.96 8.38 12.30
N ALA A 114 5.74 7.41 12.76
CA ALA A 114 6.99 7.00 12.13
C ALA A 114 6.84 6.59 10.65
N ASP A 115 5.68 6.05 10.29
CA ASP A 115 5.31 5.67 8.91
C ASP A 115 4.64 6.77 8.11
N SER A 116 4.75 8.02 8.58
CA SER A 116 4.30 9.19 7.86
C SER A 116 2.77 9.36 7.79
N HIS A 117 1.97 8.72 8.66
CA HIS A 117 0.51 8.91 8.73
C HIS A 117 0.11 9.87 9.86
N PRO A 118 -0.91 10.72 9.66
CA PRO A 118 -1.45 11.60 10.70
C PRO A 118 -2.30 10.80 11.68
N VAL A 119 -1.98 10.91 12.96
CA VAL A 119 -2.79 10.38 14.06
C VAL A 119 -3.37 11.55 14.82
N ALA A 120 -4.71 11.56 14.95
CA ALA A 120 -5.41 12.55 15.74
C ALA A 120 -6.20 11.86 16.86
N GLY A 121 -6.29 12.53 18.00
CA GLY A 121 -7.09 12.08 19.14
C GLY A 121 -7.45 13.22 20.08
N ALA A 122 -8.43 12.97 20.93
CA ALA A 122 -8.86 13.92 21.93
C ALA A 122 -9.31 13.18 23.19
N PHE A 123 -8.97 13.72 24.35
CA PHE A 123 -9.44 13.23 25.64
C PHE A 123 -9.62 14.40 26.61
N THR A 124 -10.28 14.16 27.74
CA THR A 124 -10.54 15.18 28.75
C THR A 124 -9.92 14.82 30.10
N PHE A 125 -9.64 15.83 30.91
CA PHE A 125 -9.35 15.72 32.34
C PHE A 125 -9.97 16.94 33.06
N SER A 126 -10.15 16.90 34.37
CA SER A 126 -10.74 18.03 35.12
C SER A 126 -9.82 18.52 36.22
N ILE A 127 -9.77 19.83 36.45
CA ILE A 127 -9.08 20.45 37.58
C ILE A 127 -10.14 20.81 38.63
N GLY A 128 -9.97 20.37 39.87
CA GLY A 128 -10.88 20.60 41.00
C GLY A 128 -12.19 19.80 40.89
N ALA A 129 -13.03 20.13 39.91
CA ALA A 129 -14.29 19.44 39.64
C ALA A 129 -14.64 19.44 38.13
N PRO A 130 -15.36 18.41 37.64
CA PRO A 130 -15.89 18.41 36.28
C PRO A 130 -16.87 19.58 36.04
N SER A 131 -16.76 20.20 34.87
CA SER A 131 -17.69 21.23 34.37
C SER A 131 -18.22 20.88 32.98
N GLU A 132 -19.30 21.54 32.57
CA GLU A 132 -19.66 21.56 31.14
C GLU A 132 -18.52 22.16 30.32
N THR A 133 -18.34 21.65 29.10
CA THR A 133 -17.34 22.13 28.14
C THR A 133 -18.02 22.43 26.81
N SER A 134 -17.66 23.55 26.18
CA SER A 134 -18.09 23.87 24.81
C SER A 134 -17.27 23.14 23.74
N VAL A 135 -16.17 22.50 24.14
CA VAL A 135 -15.30 21.75 23.24
C VAL A 135 -15.85 20.35 23.06
N GLN A 136 -16.28 20.02 21.84
CA GLN A 136 -16.56 18.63 21.50
C GLN A 136 -15.25 17.89 21.28
N ALA A 137 -15.01 16.85 22.09
CA ALA A 137 -13.90 15.94 21.93
C ALA A 137 -14.14 14.99 20.73
N SER A 138 -14.18 15.55 19.51
CA SER A 138 -14.23 14.78 18.27
C SER A 138 -12.90 14.95 17.55
N ALA A 139 -12.04 13.95 17.66
CA ALA A 139 -10.84 13.84 16.84
C ALA A 139 -11.25 13.44 15.43
N GLN A 140 -11.26 14.39 14.50
CA GLN A 140 -11.41 14.06 13.09
C GLN A 140 -10.05 13.53 12.59
N ALA A 141 -9.92 12.21 12.49
CA ALA A 141 -8.77 11.60 11.84
C ALA A 141 -8.70 12.08 10.39
N SER A 142 -7.55 12.62 9.99
CA SER A 142 -7.35 13.18 8.65
C SER A 142 -7.41 12.11 7.54
N ASP A 143 -7.40 10.83 7.90
CA ASP A 143 -7.43 9.67 6.99
C ASP A 143 -8.82 9.40 6.38
N ASP A 144 -9.92 9.77 7.05
CA ASP A 144 -11.28 9.49 6.54
C ASP A 144 -11.78 10.52 5.50
N GLY A 145 -10.97 11.55 5.24
CA GLY A 145 -11.29 12.64 4.32
C GLY A 145 -10.89 12.36 2.86
N PRO A 146 -11.41 13.14 1.89
CA PRO A 146 -11.00 13.05 0.48
C PRO A 146 -9.49 13.17 0.26
N VAL A 147 -8.80 13.97 1.08
CA VAL A 147 -7.35 14.14 1.03
C VAL A 147 -6.62 12.88 1.47
N GLY A 148 -7.07 12.21 2.54
CA GLY A 148 -6.52 10.92 2.97
C GLY A 148 -6.66 9.85 1.89
N TRP A 149 -7.84 9.74 1.27
CA TRP A 149 -8.05 8.84 0.14
C TRP A 149 -7.14 9.14 -1.06
N LEU A 150 -7.02 10.42 -1.46
CA LEU A 150 -6.14 10.85 -2.55
C LEU A 150 -4.67 10.55 -2.24
N TYR A 151 -4.23 10.78 -1.00
CA TYR A 151 -2.88 10.50 -0.56
C TYR A 151 -2.59 8.99 -0.60
N GLY A 152 -3.48 8.18 -0.05
CA GLY A 152 -3.41 6.72 -0.11
C GLY A 152 -3.35 6.20 -1.56
N PHE A 153 -4.24 6.69 -2.43
CA PHE A 153 -4.24 6.34 -3.85
C PHE A 153 -2.91 6.71 -4.52
N GLY A 154 -2.41 7.92 -4.30
CA GLY A 154 -1.10 8.38 -4.79
C GLY A 154 0.03 7.48 -4.33
N ARG A 155 0.01 7.02 -3.07
CA ARG A 155 1.00 6.09 -2.51
C ARG A 155 1.01 4.77 -3.28
N TYR A 156 -0.15 4.16 -3.52
CA TYR A 156 -0.23 2.92 -4.31
C TYR A 156 0.19 3.11 -5.77
N MET A 157 -0.19 4.22 -6.39
CA MET A 157 0.26 4.55 -7.75
C MET A 157 1.79 4.73 -7.82
N SER A 158 2.41 5.26 -6.78
CA SER A 158 3.87 5.36 -6.70
C SER A 158 4.55 3.98 -6.70
N TYR A 159 4.09 3.03 -5.88
CA TYR A 159 4.63 1.67 -5.88
C TYR A 159 4.38 0.95 -7.21
N ALA A 160 3.18 1.07 -7.78
CA ALA A 160 2.84 0.48 -9.08
C ALA A 160 3.73 1.01 -10.21
N GLY A 161 3.93 2.34 -10.25
CA GLY A 161 4.81 3.00 -11.19
C GLY A 161 6.27 2.52 -11.07
N PHE A 162 6.78 2.40 -9.83
CA PHE A 162 8.12 1.86 -9.56
C PHE A 162 8.27 0.42 -10.03
N VAL A 163 7.34 -0.46 -9.66
CA VAL A 163 7.37 -1.89 -10.03
C VAL A 163 7.38 -2.03 -11.55
N VAL A 164 6.49 -1.35 -12.26
CA VAL A 164 6.40 -1.41 -13.73
C VAL A 164 7.66 -0.84 -14.40
N MET A 165 8.14 0.31 -13.93
CA MET A 165 9.32 0.98 -14.50
C MET A 165 10.60 0.17 -14.27
N ALA A 166 10.96 -0.08 -13.00
CA ALA A 166 12.21 -0.72 -12.64
C ALA A 166 12.22 -2.20 -13.07
N GLY A 167 11.12 -2.92 -12.84
CA GLY A 167 11.00 -4.32 -13.25
C GLY A 167 10.94 -4.50 -14.77
N GLY A 168 10.25 -3.61 -15.47
CA GLY A 168 10.21 -3.63 -16.94
C GLY A 168 11.59 -3.35 -17.56
N ALA A 169 12.32 -2.36 -17.04
CA ALA A 169 13.69 -2.09 -17.45
C ALA A 169 14.64 -3.27 -17.15
N ALA A 170 14.54 -3.87 -15.96
CA ALA A 170 15.32 -5.04 -15.58
C ALA A 170 15.04 -6.25 -16.49
N PHE A 171 13.76 -6.48 -16.86
CA PHE A 171 13.39 -7.54 -17.80
C PHE A 171 14.03 -7.34 -19.18
N VAL A 172 13.99 -6.12 -19.73
CA VAL A 172 14.60 -5.80 -21.02
C VAL A 172 16.12 -6.00 -20.97
N LEU A 173 16.78 -5.44 -19.95
CA LEU A 173 18.24 -5.48 -19.82
C LEU A 173 18.79 -6.90 -19.54
N ALA A 174 18.17 -7.64 -18.62
CA ALA A 174 18.67 -8.92 -18.13
C ALA A 174 18.10 -10.13 -18.87
N CYS A 175 16.87 -10.05 -19.38
CA CYS A 175 16.16 -11.21 -19.92
C CYS A 175 15.98 -11.11 -21.45
N TRP A 176 15.57 -9.94 -21.96
CA TRP A 176 15.06 -9.81 -23.33
C TRP A 176 15.49 -8.52 -24.03
N ARG A 177 16.77 -8.45 -24.40
CA ARG A 177 17.38 -7.28 -25.06
C ARG A 177 16.69 -6.83 -26.35
N PRO A 178 16.20 -7.72 -27.25
CA PRO A 178 15.43 -7.29 -28.42
C PRO A 178 14.17 -6.48 -28.09
N GLY A 179 13.70 -6.56 -26.83
CA GLY A 179 12.59 -5.77 -26.31
C GLY A 179 12.83 -4.26 -26.32
N THR A 180 14.07 -3.77 -26.44
CA THR A 180 14.35 -2.32 -26.58
C THR A 180 13.72 -1.72 -27.83
N GLY A 181 13.54 -2.50 -28.91
CA GLY A 181 12.85 -2.07 -30.13
C GLY A 181 11.32 -2.17 -30.07
N VAL A 182 10.75 -2.75 -29.01
CA VAL A 182 9.31 -3.06 -28.94
C VAL A 182 8.55 -1.91 -28.28
N ARG A 183 7.86 -1.10 -29.10
CA ARG A 183 7.07 0.08 -28.65
C ARG A 183 6.10 -0.19 -27.50
N ALA A 184 5.51 -1.39 -27.44
CA ALA A 184 4.59 -1.75 -26.37
C ALA A 184 5.29 -1.86 -25.00
N VAL A 185 6.53 -2.38 -24.98
CA VAL A 185 7.33 -2.49 -23.75
C VAL A 185 7.93 -1.14 -23.38
N GLN A 186 8.37 -0.34 -24.37
CA GLN A 186 8.79 1.04 -24.12
C GLN A 186 7.67 1.86 -23.47
N ARG A 187 6.44 1.81 -24.02
CA ARG A 187 5.27 2.51 -23.44
C ARG A 187 4.95 2.03 -22.03
N LEU A 188 5.11 0.73 -21.75
CA LEU A 188 4.91 0.19 -20.42
C LEU A 188 5.90 0.83 -19.42
N VAL A 189 7.20 0.78 -19.72
CA VAL A 189 8.23 1.35 -18.82
C VAL A 189 8.06 2.86 -18.66
N VAL A 190 7.82 3.60 -19.74
CA VAL A 190 7.56 5.05 -19.71
C VAL A 190 6.29 5.38 -18.94
N SER A 191 5.22 4.57 -19.07
CA SER A 191 4.00 4.77 -18.29
C SER A 191 4.24 4.55 -16.79
N GLY A 192 5.09 3.59 -16.41
CA GLY A 192 5.51 3.39 -15.02
C GLY A 192 6.27 4.61 -14.48
N TRP A 193 7.20 5.15 -15.26
CA TRP A 193 7.94 6.38 -14.92
C TRP A 193 7.04 7.60 -14.78
N LEU A 194 6.12 7.82 -15.75
CA LEU A 194 5.14 8.91 -15.71
C LEU A 194 4.23 8.79 -14.49
N THR A 195 3.74 7.59 -14.21
CA THR A 195 2.86 7.32 -13.06
C THR A 195 3.59 7.61 -11.74
N LEU A 196 4.83 7.13 -11.59
CA LEU A 196 5.62 7.37 -10.40
C LEU A 196 5.96 8.87 -10.22
N THR A 197 6.29 9.57 -11.30
CA THR A 197 6.55 11.02 -11.27
C THR A 197 5.30 11.81 -10.89
N ALA A 198 4.17 11.55 -11.55
CA ALA A 198 2.90 12.21 -11.25
C ALA A 198 2.43 11.93 -9.83
N ALA A 199 2.53 10.68 -9.37
CA ALA A 199 2.20 10.29 -8.01
C ALA A 199 3.11 10.99 -6.99
N THR A 200 4.41 11.10 -7.26
CA THR A 200 5.36 11.77 -6.35
C THR A 200 5.07 13.27 -6.24
N LEU A 201 4.73 13.94 -7.35
CA LEU A 201 4.30 15.34 -7.34
C LEU A 201 2.98 15.51 -6.57
N ALA A 202 2.01 14.64 -6.80
CA ALA A 202 0.73 14.67 -6.10
C ALA A 202 0.93 14.46 -4.58
N LEU A 203 1.75 13.48 -4.18
CA LEU A 203 2.07 13.22 -2.78
C LEU A 203 2.76 14.41 -2.10
N LEU A 204 3.65 15.12 -2.82
CA LEU A 204 4.32 16.31 -2.31
C LEU A 204 3.32 17.44 -2.05
N LEU A 205 2.41 17.70 -2.98
CA LEU A 205 1.37 18.73 -2.86
C LEU A 205 0.32 18.38 -1.80
N LEU A 206 -0.12 17.12 -1.75
CA LEU A 206 -1.12 16.65 -0.79
C LEU A 206 -0.58 16.60 0.64
N ARG A 207 0.75 16.54 0.84
CA ARG A 207 1.36 16.24 2.14
C ARG A 207 0.94 17.20 3.25
N GLY A 208 1.00 18.52 3.00
CA GLY A 208 0.70 19.52 4.02
C GLY A 208 -0.76 19.48 4.46
N SER A 209 -1.68 19.38 3.49
CA SER A 209 -3.10 19.19 3.75
C SER A 209 -3.36 17.87 4.48
N TYR A 210 -2.73 16.78 4.04
CA TYR A 210 -2.87 15.45 4.63
C TYR A 210 -2.48 15.41 6.11
N THR A 211 -1.39 16.07 6.50
CA THR A 211 -0.91 16.04 7.88
C THR A 211 -1.56 17.07 8.81
N ARG A 212 -2.22 18.10 8.28
CA ARG A 212 -2.69 19.25 9.09
C ARG A 212 -4.19 19.47 9.04
N SER A 213 -4.76 19.75 7.86
CA SER A 213 -6.14 20.25 7.77
C SER A 213 -7.14 19.25 7.20
N GLY A 214 -6.68 18.28 6.41
CA GLY A 214 -7.52 17.38 5.62
C GLY A 214 -8.32 18.09 4.52
N LYS A 215 -8.09 19.40 4.27
CA LYS A 215 -8.88 20.20 3.33
C LYS A 215 -8.24 20.24 1.94
N VAL A 216 -9.03 19.95 0.91
CA VAL A 216 -8.61 20.00 -0.50
C VAL A 216 -8.13 21.40 -0.91
N GLY A 217 -8.70 22.46 -0.32
CA GLY A 217 -8.31 23.86 -0.61
C GLY A 217 -6.85 24.19 -0.27
N ASP A 218 -6.26 23.47 0.69
CA ASP A 218 -4.94 23.78 1.24
C ASP A 218 -3.81 23.11 0.45
N ILE A 219 -4.13 22.29 -0.57
CA ILE A 219 -3.15 21.56 -1.40
C ILE A 219 -2.19 22.51 -2.14
N PHE A 220 -2.66 23.72 -2.48
CA PHE A 220 -1.89 24.73 -3.20
C PHE A 220 -1.36 25.83 -2.28
N ASP A 221 -1.41 25.65 -0.96
CA ASP A 221 -0.83 26.59 -0.03
C ASP A 221 0.71 26.49 -0.05
N MET A 222 1.35 27.57 -0.51
CA MET A 222 2.82 27.63 -0.61
C MET A 222 3.51 27.65 0.75
N SER A 223 2.84 28.09 1.81
CA SER A 223 3.39 28.06 3.17
C SER A 223 3.49 26.62 3.68
N LEU A 224 2.42 25.84 3.53
CA LEU A 224 2.39 24.43 3.89
C LEU A 224 3.38 23.61 3.04
N LEU A 225 3.51 23.93 1.75
CA LEU A 225 4.52 23.28 0.91
C LEU A 225 5.94 23.59 1.41
N GLY A 226 6.21 24.82 1.83
CA GLY A 226 7.48 25.22 2.44
C GLY A 226 7.80 24.44 3.71
N GLU A 227 6.81 24.26 4.60
CA GLU A 227 6.94 23.42 5.80
C GLU A 227 7.24 21.96 5.43
N VAL A 228 6.50 21.40 4.48
CA VAL A 228 6.69 20.02 4.00
C VAL A 228 8.11 19.80 3.50
N LEU A 229 8.67 20.73 2.73
CA LEU A 229 10.03 20.61 2.17
C LEU A 229 11.13 20.58 3.24
N GLN A 230 10.87 21.12 4.43
CA GLN A 230 11.79 21.06 5.57
C GLN A 230 11.66 19.75 6.37
N THR A 231 10.64 18.94 6.09
CA THR A 231 10.48 17.63 6.74
C THR A 231 11.33 16.54 6.08
N LYS A 232 11.66 15.50 6.85
CA LYS A 232 12.30 14.27 6.34
C LYS A 232 11.54 13.66 5.15
N THR A 233 10.21 13.66 5.21
CA THR A 233 9.36 13.11 4.16
C THR A 233 9.39 13.96 2.89
N GLY A 234 9.34 15.30 3.02
CA GLY A 234 9.49 16.21 1.88
C GLY A 234 10.84 16.04 1.20
N ALA A 235 11.93 15.97 1.98
CA ALA A 235 13.26 15.70 1.46
C ALA A 235 13.34 14.36 0.71
N ALA A 236 12.68 13.30 1.21
CA ALA A 236 12.61 12.00 0.53
C ALA A 236 11.85 12.07 -0.80
N LEU A 237 10.72 12.79 -0.86
CA LEU A 237 9.93 13.00 -2.09
C LEU A 237 10.69 13.83 -3.13
N VAL A 238 11.39 14.90 -2.71
CA VAL A 238 12.25 15.70 -3.60
C VAL A 238 13.42 14.87 -4.13
N SER A 239 14.09 14.11 -3.26
CA SER A 239 15.16 13.19 -3.66
C SER A 239 14.67 12.17 -4.69
N ARG A 240 13.45 11.66 -4.52
CA ARG A 240 12.80 10.77 -5.49
C ARG A 240 12.57 11.46 -6.84
N LEU A 241 12.15 12.72 -6.88
CA LEU A 241 11.99 13.49 -8.12
C LEU A 241 13.33 13.67 -8.86
N LEU A 242 14.41 13.97 -8.13
CA LEU A 242 15.76 14.06 -8.71
C LEU A 242 16.22 12.72 -9.30
N LEU A 243 16.00 11.62 -8.58
CA LEU A 243 16.30 10.27 -9.06
C LEU A 243 15.42 9.87 -10.25
N LEU A 244 14.18 10.36 -10.33
CA LEU A 244 13.30 10.15 -11.48
C LEU A 244 13.77 10.92 -12.71
N ALA A 245 14.34 12.11 -12.55
CA ALA A 245 14.99 12.82 -13.64
C ALA A 245 16.20 12.03 -14.16
N ALA A 246 17.03 11.47 -13.27
CA ALA A 246 18.10 10.57 -13.66
C ALA A 246 17.55 9.31 -14.37
N ALA A 247 16.50 8.69 -13.83
CA ALA A 247 15.85 7.53 -14.43
C ALA A 247 15.31 7.83 -15.84
N ALA A 248 14.81 9.04 -16.10
CA ALA A 248 14.36 9.47 -17.42
C ALA A 248 15.50 9.43 -18.45
N LEU A 249 16.71 9.86 -18.07
CA LEU A 249 17.89 9.77 -18.93
C LEU A 249 18.24 8.30 -19.22
N PHE A 250 18.22 7.43 -18.21
CA PHE A 250 18.46 5.99 -18.41
C PHE A 250 17.42 5.36 -19.34
N ILE A 251 16.14 5.68 -19.18
CA ILE A 251 15.06 5.19 -20.04
C ILE A 251 15.23 5.70 -21.47
N ALA A 252 15.57 6.98 -21.65
CA ALA A 252 15.84 7.58 -22.95
C ALA A 252 17.01 6.89 -23.65
N VAL A 253 18.11 6.61 -22.94
CA VAL A 253 19.26 5.88 -23.50
C VAL A 253 18.91 4.41 -23.78
N LEU A 254 18.21 3.72 -22.88
CA LEU A 254 17.83 2.32 -23.03
C LEU A 254 17.00 2.06 -24.29
N PHE A 255 16.01 2.91 -24.56
CA PHE A 255 15.12 2.77 -25.70
C PHE A 255 15.56 3.58 -26.94
N GLY A 256 16.44 4.57 -26.76
CA GLY A 256 17.07 5.33 -27.85
C GLY A 256 18.21 4.57 -28.52
N ALA A 257 18.97 3.77 -27.75
CA ALA A 257 20.07 2.96 -28.26
C ALA A 257 19.64 1.86 -29.27
N ALA A 258 18.34 1.56 -29.36
CA ALA A 258 17.81 0.58 -30.31
C ALA A 258 17.88 1.06 -31.77
N GLN A 259 18.03 2.37 -32.01
CA GLN A 259 18.20 2.97 -33.34
C GLN A 259 19.67 3.23 -33.69
N ASP A 260 20.59 2.84 -32.81
CA ASP A 260 21.99 3.23 -32.86
C ASP A 260 22.85 2.23 -33.65
N GLN A 261 23.66 2.75 -34.58
CA GLN A 261 24.52 1.98 -35.49
C GLN A 261 25.85 1.53 -34.84
N ARG A 262 26.02 1.73 -33.53
CA ARG A 262 27.22 1.32 -32.79
C ARG A 262 27.59 -0.16 -32.98
N ASP A 263 28.88 -0.43 -32.87
CA ASP A 263 29.43 -1.79 -32.91
C ASP A 263 28.97 -2.62 -31.69
N ASP A 264 29.01 -3.95 -31.83
CA ASP A 264 28.51 -4.89 -30.83
C ASP A 264 29.25 -4.80 -29.49
N ALA A 265 30.53 -4.43 -29.51
CA ALA A 265 31.34 -4.22 -28.30
C ALA A 265 30.83 -3.00 -27.50
N GLU A 266 30.63 -1.87 -28.16
CA GLU A 266 30.16 -0.63 -27.54
C GLU A 266 28.73 -0.78 -27.01
N LYS A 267 27.88 -1.51 -27.73
CA LYS A 267 26.52 -1.89 -27.26
C LYS A 267 26.57 -2.71 -25.98
N ARG A 268 27.53 -3.63 -25.84
CA ARG A 268 27.69 -4.46 -24.64
C ARG A 268 28.13 -3.64 -23.43
N ASP A 269 29.09 -2.74 -23.62
CA ASP A 269 29.61 -1.87 -22.56
C ASP A 269 28.54 -0.86 -22.11
N LEU A 270 27.80 -0.28 -23.05
CA LEU A 270 26.65 0.57 -22.76
C LEU A 270 25.58 -0.20 -21.98
N THR A 271 25.26 -1.43 -22.38
CA THR A 271 24.28 -2.27 -21.66
C THR A 271 24.74 -2.58 -20.25
N PHE A 272 26.03 -2.84 -20.04
CA PHE A 272 26.61 -3.08 -18.72
C PHE A 272 26.55 -1.82 -17.85
N GLY A 273 26.91 -0.66 -18.40
CA GLY A 273 26.77 0.64 -17.73
C GLY A 273 25.32 0.98 -17.37
N LEU A 274 24.37 0.71 -18.27
CA LEU A 274 22.94 0.88 -18.01
C LEU A 274 22.43 -0.07 -16.93
N ALA A 275 22.91 -1.31 -16.90
CA ALA A 275 22.52 -2.27 -15.87
C ALA A 275 23.00 -1.85 -14.48
N ILE A 276 24.27 -1.43 -14.35
CA ILE A 276 24.82 -0.96 -13.07
C ILE A 276 24.15 0.35 -12.65
N GLY A 277 24.18 1.36 -13.52
CA GLY A 277 23.62 2.68 -13.23
C GLY A 277 22.11 2.63 -12.96
N GLY A 278 21.37 1.85 -13.76
CA GLY A 278 19.94 1.62 -13.54
C GLY A 278 19.64 0.91 -12.23
N THR A 279 20.47 -0.05 -11.81
CA THR A 279 20.34 -0.71 -10.49
C THR A 279 20.59 0.28 -9.35
N VAL A 280 21.61 1.15 -9.46
CA VAL A 280 21.90 2.18 -8.46
C VAL A 280 20.74 3.18 -8.35
N VAL A 281 20.20 3.65 -9.49
CA VAL A 281 19.03 4.55 -9.49
C VAL A 281 17.79 3.87 -8.90
N ALA A 282 17.52 2.61 -9.27
CA ALA A 282 16.40 1.85 -8.71
C ALA A 282 16.56 1.63 -7.19
N ALA A 283 17.77 1.36 -6.72
CA ALA A 283 18.07 1.23 -5.29
C ALA A 283 17.90 2.56 -4.56
N GLY A 284 18.34 3.68 -5.15
CA GLY A 284 18.11 5.01 -4.60
C GLY A 284 16.62 5.37 -4.52
N LEU A 285 15.84 5.01 -5.54
CA LEU A 285 14.39 5.18 -5.53
C LEU A 285 13.76 4.33 -4.42
N ALA A 286 14.12 3.05 -4.30
CA ALA A 286 13.68 2.19 -3.21
C ALA A 286 14.05 2.75 -1.83
N ALA A 287 15.26 3.28 -1.68
CA ALA A 287 15.75 3.90 -0.45
C ALA A 287 14.91 5.11 -0.03
N SER A 288 14.29 5.83 -0.97
CA SER A 288 13.41 6.95 -0.63
C SER A 288 12.21 6.54 0.24
N TRP A 289 11.64 5.33 0.05
CA TRP A 289 10.60 4.79 0.94
C TRP A 289 11.21 4.28 2.25
N ALA A 290 12.30 3.52 2.18
CA ALA A 290 12.95 2.98 3.37
C ALA A 290 13.36 4.08 4.38
N MET A 291 13.72 5.27 3.89
CA MET A 291 14.02 6.44 4.72
C MET A 291 12.79 7.14 5.31
N SER A 292 11.63 7.07 4.65
CA SER A 292 10.39 7.75 5.08
C SER A 292 9.40 6.86 5.84
N GLU A 293 9.68 5.56 5.95
CA GLU A 293 8.80 4.56 6.53
C GLU A 293 9.46 3.80 7.70
N HIS A 294 8.73 2.81 8.26
CA HIS A 294 9.10 1.98 9.41
C HIS A 294 10.48 1.33 9.35
N ALA A 295 11.05 1.13 8.15
CA ALA A 295 12.40 0.61 7.99
C ALA A 295 13.47 1.51 8.65
N SER A 296 13.21 2.83 8.74
CA SER A 296 14.14 3.80 9.32
C SER A 296 14.01 4.01 10.83
N GLN A 297 13.08 3.32 11.49
CA GLN A 297 12.74 3.52 12.91
C GLN A 297 12.85 2.22 13.72
N GLY A 298 12.83 2.26 15.05
CA GLY A 298 12.79 1.05 15.89
C GLY A 298 14.08 0.19 15.87
N LEU A 299 13.93 -1.14 15.99
CA LEU A 299 15.05 -2.07 16.15
C LEU A 299 15.90 -2.20 14.87
N GLN A 300 17.21 -2.03 15.00
CA GLN A 300 18.21 -2.22 13.93
C GLN A 300 17.93 -1.47 12.60
N PRO A 301 17.73 -0.13 12.60
CA PRO A 301 17.43 0.61 11.37
C PRO A 301 18.50 0.44 10.29
N GLY A 302 19.77 0.30 10.69
CA GLY A 302 20.91 0.08 9.78
C GLY A 302 20.84 -1.22 8.97
N ILE A 303 20.12 -2.24 9.44
CA ILE A 303 19.88 -3.50 8.71
C ILE A 303 18.51 -3.47 8.04
N ALA A 304 17.50 -2.93 8.72
CA ALA A 304 16.15 -2.87 8.22
C ALA A 304 16.01 -2.08 6.91
N MET A 305 16.71 -0.94 6.78
CA MET A 305 16.67 -0.14 5.54
C MET A 305 17.22 -0.90 4.32
N PRO A 306 18.44 -1.49 4.36
CA PRO A 306 18.91 -2.34 3.27
C PRO A 306 17.99 -3.52 2.96
N VAL A 307 17.44 -4.18 3.99
CA VAL A 307 16.50 -5.29 3.82
C VAL A 307 15.24 -4.85 3.09
N ASP A 308 14.71 -3.68 3.41
CA ASP A 308 13.54 -3.12 2.74
C ASP A 308 13.82 -2.71 1.29
N ILE A 309 14.98 -2.10 1.02
CA ILE A 309 15.46 -1.81 -0.34
C ILE A 309 15.54 -3.09 -1.17
N VAL A 310 16.15 -4.15 -0.64
CA VAL A 310 16.24 -5.45 -1.31
C VAL A 310 14.85 -6.04 -1.53
N HIS A 311 13.94 -5.91 -0.56
CA HIS A 311 12.56 -6.36 -0.68
C HIS A 311 11.86 -5.66 -1.85
N LEU A 312 11.88 -4.33 -1.90
CA LEU A 312 11.24 -3.54 -2.96
C LEU A 312 11.85 -3.81 -4.34
N LEU A 313 13.18 -3.95 -4.44
CA LEU A 313 13.85 -4.31 -5.69
C LEU A 313 13.44 -5.72 -6.15
N ALA A 314 13.31 -6.67 -5.22
CA ALA A 314 12.86 -8.03 -5.54
C ALA A 314 11.38 -8.04 -5.99
N VAL A 315 10.49 -7.27 -5.34
CA VAL A 315 9.10 -7.09 -5.80
C VAL A 315 9.08 -6.50 -7.21
N ALA A 316 9.85 -5.44 -7.47
CA ALA A 316 9.91 -4.79 -8.76
C ALA A 316 10.42 -5.73 -9.86
N ALA A 317 11.56 -6.39 -9.65
CA ALA A 317 12.14 -7.32 -10.62
C ALA A 317 11.20 -8.49 -10.94
N TRP A 318 10.50 -9.03 -9.93
CA TRP A 318 9.56 -10.12 -10.12
C TRP A 318 8.24 -9.69 -10.76
N LEU A 319 7.47 -8.80 -10.12
CA LEU A 319 6.14 -8.40 -10.60
C LEU A 319 6.18 -7.51 -11.84
N GLY A 320 7.13 -6.57 -11.87
CA GLY A 320 7.31 -5.69 -13.03
C GLY A 320 7.84 -6.46 -14.24
N GLY A 321 8.77 -7.40 -14.01
CA GLY A 321 9.23 -8.30 -15.06
C GLY A 321 8.14 -9.25 -15.56
N LEU A 322 7.26 -9.75 -14.67
CA LEU A 322 6.10 -10.55 -15.04
C LEU A 322 5.12 -9.75 -15.92
N THR A 323 4.88 -8.49 -15.56
CA THR A 323 4.04 -7.57 -16.32
C THR A 323 4.65 -7.29 -17.70
N ALA A 324 5.96 -7.04 -17.77
CA ALA A 324 6.67 -6.84 -19.03
C ALA A 324 6.66 -8.09 -19.91
N LEU A 325 6.83 -9.28 -19.32
CA LEU A 325 6.73 -10.56 -20.03
C LEU A 325 5.32 -10.76 -20.60
N LEU A 326 4.26 -10.46 -19.82
CA LEU A 326 2.88 -10.52 -20.32
C LEU A 326 2.68 -9.57 -21.50
N VAL A 327 3.08 -8.30 -21.38
CA VAL A 327 2.99 -7.33 -22.48
C VAL A 327 3.76 -7.83 -23.70
N ALA A 328 4.98 -8.35 -23.52
CA ALA A 328 5.78 -8.90 -24.60
C ALA A 328 5.08 -10.09 -25.27
N LEU A 329 4.56 -11.05 -24.51
CA LEU A 329 3.84 -12.20 -25.06
C LEU A 329 2.59 -11.81 -25.86
N TYR A 330 1.91 -10.72 -25.50
CA TYR A 330 0.66 -10.27 -26.13
C TYR A 330 0.82 -9.13 -27.16
N ARG A 331 1.95 -8.43 -27.19
CA ARG A 331 2.13 -7.22 -28.01
C ARG A 331 3.44 -7.21 -28.82
N ALA A 332 4.36 -8.15 -28.60
CA ALA A 332 5.53 -8.26 -29.45
C ALA A 332 5.15 -8.72 -30.88
N PRO A 333 5.76 -8.14 -31.93
CA PRO A 333 5.73 -8.67 -33.29
C PRO A 333 6.25 -10.11 -33.36
N ALA A 334 5.84 -10.88 -34.38
CA ALA A 334 6.30 -12.26 -34.54
C ALA A 334 7.82 -12.38 -34.76
N GLU A 335 8.42 -11.39 -35.41
CA GLU A 335 9.87 -11.34 -35.73
C GLU A 335 10.74 -11.12 -34.48
N THR A 336 10.25 -10.32 -33.55
CA THR A 336 10.89 -10.04 -32.25
C THR A 336 10.12 -10.74 -31.16
N ALA A 337 9.68 -11.98 -31.38
CA ALA A 337 8.92 -12.69 -30.37
C ALA A 337 9.82 -13.10 -29.19
N VAL A 338 9.25 -13.13 -27.97
CA VAL A 338 9.97 -13.65 -26.79
C VAL A 338 10.39 -15.10 -27.06
N ASP A 339 11.69 -15.39 -26.88
CA ASP A 339 12.27 -16.71 -27.06
C ASP A 339 12.32 -17.49 -25.73
N ALA A 340 12.60 -18.80 -25.81
CA ALA A 340 12.68 -19.65 -24.62
C ALA A 340 13.82 -19.22 -23.67
N ALA A 341 14.91 -18.69 -24.20
CA ALA A 341 16.06 -18.23 -23.41
C ALA A 341 15.70 -17.04 -22.53
N ALA A 342 14.94 -16.07 -23.04
CA ALA A 342 14.44 -14.93 -22.29
C ALA A 342 13.50 -15.38 -21.16
N VAL A 343 12.62 -16.35 -21.42
CA VAL A 343 11.73 -16.94 -20.40
C VAL A 343 12.53 -17.66 -19.31
N GLN A 344 13.59 -18.41 -19.67
CA GLN A 344 14.45 -19.07 -18.71
C GLN A 344 15.25 -18.09 -17.84
N ARG A 345 15.80 -17.02 -18.44
CA ARG A 345 16.48 -15.94 -17.70
C ARG A 345 15.53 -15.25 -16.73
N PHE A 346 14.32 -14.93 -17.19
CA PHE A 346 13.30 -14.35 -16.33
C PHE A 346 12.88 -15.31 -15.21
N SER A 347 12.73 -16.61 -15.49
CA SER A 347 12.41 -17.61 -14.47
C SER A 347 13.48 -17.70 -13.37
N ARG A 348 14.77 -17.58 -13.72
CA ARG A 348 15.88 -17.51 -12.75
C ARG A 348 15.85 -16.22 -11.95
N LEU A 349 15.62 -15.08 -12.61
CA LEU A 349 15.47 -13.78 -11.95
C LEU A 349 14.30 -13.80 -10.96
N ALA A 350 13.12 -14.23 -11.41
CA ALA A 350 11.92 -14.37 -10.60
C ALA A 350 12.13 -15.30 -9.41
N PHE A 351 12.82 -16.43 -9.58
CA PHE A 351 13.16 -17.32 -8.48
C PHE A 351 14.09 -16.64 -7.46
N GLY A 352 15.15 -15.99 -7.92
CA GLY A 352 16.05 -15.22 -7.04
C GLY A 352 15.33 -14.11 -6.28
N SER A 353 14.43 -13.39 -6.95
CA SER A 353 13.55 -12.39 -6.32
C SER A 353 12.64 -13.01 -5.26
N VAL A 354 11.98 -14.14 -5.54
CA VAL A 354 11.12 -14.82 -4.55
C VAL A 354 11.93 -15.29 -3.34
N VAL A 355 13.14 -15.83 -3.53
CA VAL A 355 14.03 -16.19 -2.42
C VAL A 355 14.39 -14.96 -1.59
N ALA A 356 14.75 -13.85 -2.24
CA ALA A 356 15.02 -12.60 -1.55
C ALA A 356 13.78 -12.10 -0.77
N LEU A 357 12.59 -12.17 -1.35
CA LEU A 357 11.33 -11.78 -0.69
C LEU A 357 11.02 -12.65 0.54
N VAL A 358 11.30 -13.96 0.48
CA VAL A 358 11.13 -14.86 1.62
C VAL A 358 12.11 -14.50 2.73
N VAL A 359 13.41 -14.36 2.41
CA VAL A 359 14.45 -14.05 3.42
C VAL A 359 14.19 -12.70 4.08
N THR A 360 13.96 -11.66 3.27
CA THR A 360 13.66 -10.31 3.76
C THR A 360 12.32 -10.27 4.50
N GLY A 361 11.30 -10.98 4.01
CA GLY A 361 9.99 -11.08 4.65
C GLY A 361 10.03 -11.78 6.02
N ILE A 362 10.85 -12.83 6.18
CA ILE A 362 11.08 -13.48 7.48
C ILE A 362 11.69 -12.50 8.47
N TYR A 363 12.73 -11.76 8.06
CA TYR A 363 13.36 -10.75 8.90
C TYR A 363 12.36 -9.65 9.31
N GLN A 364 11.62 -9.10 8.35
CA GLN A 364 10.62 -8.06 8.63
C GLN A 364 9.49 -8.57 9.55
N SER A 365 9.03 -9.80 9.36
CA SER A 365 7.98 -10.42 10.18
C SER A 365 8.45 -10.62 11.63
N TRP A 366 9.66 -11.15 11.82
CA TRP A 366 10.27 -11.28 13.15
C TRP A 366 10.37 -9.92 13.87
N ARG A 367 10.82 -8.89 13.14
CA ARG A 367 10.97 -7.54 13.67
C ARG A 367 9.61 -6.92 14.07
N GLN A 368 8.52 -7.23 13.38
CA GLN A 368 7.18 -6.68 13.64
C GLN A 368 6.35 -7.47 14.67
N LEU A 369 6.51 -8.80 14.75
CA LEU A 369 5.73 -9.64 15.67
C LEU A 369 6.19 -9.57 17.13
N GLY A 370 7.51 -9.58 17.37
CA GLY A 370 8.09 -9.53 18.73
C GLY A 370 7.91 -10.78 19.60
N SER A 371 6.81 -11.53 19.47
CA SER A 371 6.52 -12.75 20.25
C SER A 371 5.81 -13.82 19.40
N TRP A 372 5.79 -15.06 19.88
CA TRP A 372 5.06 -16.16 19.22
C TRP A 372 3.55 -16.06 19.41
N SER A 373 3.08 -15.58 20.57
CA SER A 373 1.65 -15.33 20.80
C SER A 373 1.12 -14.23 19.88
N ALA A 374 1.95 -13.24 19.53
CA ALA A 374 1.55 -12.21 18.57
C ALA A 374 1.20 -12.80 17.20
N LEU A 375 1.73 -13.96 16.82
CA LEU A 375 1.43 -14.57 15.53
C LEU A 375 -0.01 -15.11 15.45
N THR A 376 -0.61 -15.54 16.56
CA THR A 376 -1.95 -16.13 16.60
C THR A 376 -3.01 -15.18 17.17
N ASP A 377 -2.62 -14.37 18.15
CA ASP A 377 -3.55 -13.61 19.00
C ASP A 377 -3.79 -12.18 18.49
N THR A 378 -3.00 -11.74 17.49
CA THR A 378 -3.10 -10.40 16.89
C THR A 378 -3.67 -10.48 15.49
N ARG A 379 -4.32 -9.40 15.06
CA ARG A 379 -4.87 -9.34 13.69
C ARG A 379 -3.75 -9.37 12.65
N TYR A 380 -2.64 -8.70 12.95
CA TYR A 380 -1.43 -8.71 12.15
C TYR A 380 -0.90 -10.13 11.93
N GLY A 381 -0.79 -10.92 13.00
CA GLY A 381 -0.32 -12.30 12.95
C GLY A 381 -1.19 -13.19 12.06
N GLN A 382 -2.51 -13.06 12.18
CA GLN A 382 -3.46 -13.82 11.34
C GLN A 382 -3.36 -13.46 9.85
N LEU A 383 -3.25 -12.17 9.51
CA LEU A 383 -3.05 -11.72 8.14
C LEU A 383 -1.70 -12.17 7.58
N LEU A 384 -0.66 -12.18 8.41
CA LEU A 384 0.66 -12.68 8.04
C LEU A 384 0.61 -14.19 7.76
N LEU A 385 -0.08 -14.99 8.56
CA LEU A 385 -0.29 -16.42 8.29
C LEU A 385 -1.02 -16.64 6.96
N ALA A 386 -2.05 -15.86 6.66
CA ALA A 386 -2.73 -15.90 5.37
C ALA A 386 -1.78 -15.56 4.21
N LYS A 387 -0.94 -14.52 4.37
CA LYS A 387 0.10 -14.15 3.39
C LYS A 387 1.12 -15.26 3.17
N ILE A 388 1.60 -15.91 4.25
CA ILE A 388 2.52 -17.05 4.16
C ILE A 388 1.86 -18.21 3.39
N GLY A 389 0.61 -18.53 3.70
CA GLY A 389 -0.16 -19.55 2.97
C GLY A 389 -0.26 -19.25 1.46
N LEU A 390 -0.57 -18.01 1.09
CA LEU A 390 -0.61 -17.58 -0.31
C LEU A 390 0.76 -17.68 -1.01
N VAL A 391 1.85 -17.31 -0.33
CA VAL A 391 3.21 -17.46 -0.88
C VAL A 391 3.53 -18.94 -1.14
N VAL A 392 3.18 -19.83 -0.21
CA VAL A 392 3.36 -21.29 -0.39
C VAL A 392 2.56 -21.80 -1.58
N VAL A 393 1.29 -21.39 -1.71
CA VAL A 393 0.44 -21.72 -2.86
C VAL A 393 1.07 -21.22 -4.16
N MET A 394 1.51 -19.97 -4.20
CA MET A 394 2.15 -19.36 -5.37
C MET A 394 3.42 -20.08 -5.79
N VAL A 395 4.30 -20.42 -4.84
CA VAL A 395 5.51 -21.20 -5.09
C VAL A 395 5.17 -22.61 -5.60
N GLY A 396 4.13 -23.23 -5.04
CA GLY A 396 3.59 -24.51 -5.50
C GLY A 396 3.12 -24.44 -6.96
N LEU A 397 2.27 -23.46 -7.31
CA LEU A 397 1.84 -23.23 -8.69
C LEU A 397 3.02 -23.03 -9.63
N ALA A 398 3.99 -22.19 -9.24
CA ALA A 398 5.18 -21.92 -10.03
C ALA A 398 6.09 -23.15 -10.19
N TYR A 399 6.10 -24.07 -9.23
CA TYR A 399 6.82 -25.34 -9.34
C TYR A 399 6.12 -26.29 -10.33
N PHE A 400 4.80 -26.44 -10.23
CA PHE A 400 4.02 -27.28 -11.14
C PHE A 400 4.02 -26.73 -12.58
N SER A 401 3.91 -25.41 -12.75
CA SER A 401 3.97 -24.77 -14.07
C SER A 401 5.30 -25.04 -14.78
N ARG A 402 6.41 -24.89 -14.05
CA ARG A 402 7.77 -25.19 -14.54
C ARG A 402 7.96 -26.67 -14.89
N ARG A 403 7.47 -27.58 -14.06
CA ARG A 403 7.59 -29.02 -14.32
C ARG A 403 6.75 -29.46 -15.53
N TRP A 404 5.60 -28.84 -15.75
CA TRP A 404 4.74 -29.13 -16.90
C TRP A 404 5.33 -28.59 -18.21
N THR A 405 5.83 -27.35 -18.21
CA THR A 405 6.54 -26.77 -19.37
C THR A 405 7.82 -27.53 -19.72
N ALA A 406 8.60 -27.97 -18.72
CA ALA A 406 9.78 -28.81 -18.96
C ALA A 406 9.44 -30.15 -19.64
N ARG A 407 8.32 -30.77 -19.27
CA ARG A 407 7.84 -32.03 -19.88
C ARG A 407 7.41 -31.87 -21.33
N LEU A 408 6.84 -30.73 -21.71
CA LEU A 408 6.40 -30.44 -23.08
C LEU A 408 7.58 -30.20 -24.05
N VAL A 409 8.69 -29.66 -23.54
CA VAL A 409 9.92 -29.46 -24.33
C VAL A 409 10.71 -30.76 -24.47
N GLY A 410 10.68 -31.64 -23.46
CA GLY A 410 11.38 -32.94 -23.48
C GLY A 410 10.79 -34.01 -24.42
N THR A 411 9.63 -33.77 -25.03
CA THR A 411 8.98 -34.71 -25.97
C THR A 411 9.26 -34.39 -27.44
N GLY A 412 10.13 -33.42 -27.74
CA GLY A 412 10.36 -32.87 -29.08
C GLY A 412 11.67 -33.26 -29.77
N GLU A 413 12.51 -34.13 -29.20
CA GLU A 413 13.65 -34.67 -29.95
C GLU A 413 13.23 -35.90 -30.77
N PRO A 414 13.53 -35.95 -32.08
CA PRO A 414 13.28 -37.14 -32.87
C PRO A 414 14.19 -38.26 -32.36
N ALA A 415 13.56 -39.32 -31.84
CA ALA A 415 14.21 -40.60 -31.57
C ALA A 415 14.87 -41.10 -32.86
N GLY A 416 16.18 -40.92 -32.98
CA GLY A 416 16.87 -41.22 -34.24
C GLY A 416 18.38 -41.15 -34.21
N ARG A 417 19.04 -41.44 -33.08
CA ARG A 417 20.43 -41.95 -33.08
C ARG A 417 20.79 -42.56 -31.72
N ARG A 418 20.36 -43.81 -31.50
CA ARG A 418 20.95 -44.68 -30.48
C ARG A 418 21.92 -45.64 -31.16
N GLU A 419 23.14 -45.64 -30.63
CA GLU A 419 24.09 -46.76 -30.54
C GLU A 419 24.63 -47.40 -31.81
N THR A 420 25.84 -46.98 -32.20
CA THR A 420 26.95 -47.91 -32.47
C THR A 420 28.22 -47.30 -31.89
N ALA A 421 28.64 -47.76 -30.71
CA ALA A 421 30.02 -47.68 -30.24
C ALA A 421 30.15 -48.55 -28.99
N GLU A 422 30.18 -49.86 -29.22
CA GLU A 422 30.71 -50.82 -28.27
C GLU A 422 32.23 -50.87 -28.52
N THR A 423 33.01 -50.35 -27.57
CA THR A 423 34.45 -50.63 -27.50
C THR A 423 34.81 -50.86 -26.04
N GLU A 424 35.19 -52.09 -25.74
CA GLU A 424 35.68 -52.55 -24.45
C GLU A 424 36.92 -51.78 -23.94
N PRO A 425 37.14 -51.72 -22.62
CA PRO A 425 38.38 -51.22 -22.05
C PRO A 425 39.38 -52.36 -21.81
N VAL A 426 40.57 -52.27 -22.41
CA VAL A 426 41.75 -53.04 -21.99
C VAL A 426 42.61 -52.15 -21.08
N ALA A 427 42.84 -52.65 -19.88
CA ALA A 427 43.65 -52.05 -18.83
C ALA A 427 45.14 -51.93 -19.21
N ALA A 428 45.77 -50.82 -18.81
CA ALA A 428 47.22 -50.77 -18.60
C ALA A 428 47.62 -49.67 -17.59
N VAL A 429 47.90 -50.12 -16.37
CA VAL A 429 49.06 -49.82 -15.53
C VAL A 429 49.49 -48.35 -15.35
N ALA A 430 49.37 -47.90 -14.09
CA ALA A 430 50.03 -46.73 -13.55
C ALA A 430 51.55 -46.92 -13.43
N THR A 431 52.30 -45.91 -13.83
CA THR A 431 53.64 -45.64 -13.28
C THR A 431 53.78 -44.14 -13.02
N VAL A 432 53.86 -43.83 -11.74
CA VAL A 432 54.34 -42.56 -11.18
C VAL A 432 55.79 -42.36 -11.57
N ARG A 433 56.17 -41.17 -12.05
CA ARG A 433 57.51 -40.61 -11.84
C ARG A 433 57.48 -39.08 -11.81
N THR A 434 58.10 -38.60 -10.75
CA THR A 434 58.41 -37.24 -10.30
C THR A 434 59.52 -36.56 -11.13
N GLY A 435 59.54 -35.22 -11.11
CA GLY A 435 60.68 -34.34 -11.47
C GLY A 435 60.18 -33.06 -12.15
N ALA A 436 60.08 -31.90 -11.51
CA ALA A 436 61.14 -31.01 -10.99
C ALA A 436 61.99 -30.33 -12.09
N GLY A 437 62.11 -29.00 -11.99
CA GLY A 437 63.06 -28.15 -12.72
C GLY A 437 62.41 -27.39 -13.88
N GLU A 438 61.95 -26.15 -13.72
CA GLU A 438 62.72 -24.89 -13.68
C GLU A 438 63.33 -24.45 -15.01
N THR A 439 63.26 -23.12 -15.18
CA THR A 439 64.04 -22.23 -16.06
C THR A 439 63.54 -21.97 -17.48
N GLY A 440 63.19 -20.70 -17.72
CA GLY A 440 64.17 -19.83 -18.35
C GLY A 440 63.75 -19.14 -19.66
N ALA A 441 63.67 -17.81 -19.56
CA ALA A 441 63.96 -16.80 -20.59
C ALA A 441 63.04 -16.75 -21.84
N GLU A 442 62.26 -15.69 -22.06
CA GLU A 442 62.68 -14.32 -22.40
C GLU A 442 63.39 -14.25 -23.76
N THR A 443 62.72 -13.66 -24.76
CA THR A 443 63.35 -12.69 -25.68
C THR A 443 62.32 -11.97 -26.54
N ALA A 444 62.55 -10.66 -26.61
CA ALA A 444 61.85 -9.66 -27.40
C ALA A 444 62.42 -9.54 -28.82
N GLY A 445 61.77 -8.73 -29.67
CA GLY A 445 62.32 -8.18 -30.91
C GLY A 445 61.29 -8.25 -32.05
N ALA A 446 60.50 -7.22 -32.33
CA ALA A 446 60.83 -5.94 -32.96
C ALA A 446 61.03 -6.00 -34.49
N ARG A 447 60.26 -5.13 -35.16
CA ARG A 447 60.60 -4.22 -36.28
C ARG A 447 60.12 -4.48 -37.73
N GLU A 448 59.77 -3.31 -38.29
CA GLU A 448 59.80 -2.82 -39.68
C GLU A 448 58.60 -3.15 -40.59
N ALA A 449 57.78 -2.18 -41.02
CA ALA A 449 58.01 -0.96 -41.82
C ALA A 449 58.05 -1.22 -43.33
N GLY A 450 57.15 -0.58 -44.07
CA GLY A 450 57.08 -0.55 -45.53
C GLY A 450 56.12 0.55 -46.01
N THR A 451 56.63 1.42 -46.86
CA THR A 451 56.20 2.78 -47.23
C THR A 451 55.57 2.88 -48.63
N GLY A 452 54.75 3.93 -48.86
CA GLY A 452 54.50 4.62 -50.15
C GLY A 452 53.42 3.99 -51.05
N THR A 453 52.58 4.68 -51.85
CA THR A 453 52.57 6.06 -52.43
C THR A 453 51.14 6.21 -53.06
N GLU A 454 50.29 7.18 -52.68
CA GLU A 454 49.98 8.47 -53.36
C GLU A 454 49.14 8.37 -54.66
N GLU A 455 47.92 8.95 -54.68
CA GLU A 455 47.49 10.01 -55.63
C GLU A 455 46.01 10.47 -55.45
N ALA A 456 45.85 11.81 -55.36
CA ALA A 456 44.79 12.76 -55.80
C ALA A 456 43.28 12.35 -55.77
N GLY A 457 42.33 13.09 -55.18
CA GLY A 457 42.05 14.54 -55.12
C GLY A 457 40.99 14.95 -56.19
N PRO A 458 40.13 15.99 -56.04
CA PRO A 458 39.90 16.88 -54.91
C PRO A 458 38.42 17.14 -54.52
N GLU A 459 38.34 17.85 -53.41
CA GLU A 459 37.23 18.54 -52.73
C GLU A 459 36.87 19.88 -53.41
N VAL A 460 35.61 20.32 -53.31
CA VAL A 460 35.20 21.72 -53.54
C VAL A 460 34.25 22.17 -52.42
N THR A 461 34.73 23.18 -51.69
CA THR A 461 34.12 24.06 -50.66
C THR A 461 33.07 25.02 -51.27
N ALA A 462 31.87 25.22 -50.70
CA ALA A 462 31.47 26.12 -49.58
C ALA A 462 30.91 27.51 -50.00
N HIS A 463 29.76 27.87 -49.40
CA HIS A 463 29.13 29.20 -49.14
C HIS A 463 28.85 30.16 -50.34
N THR A 464 27.80 30.99 -50.38
CA THR A 464 27.27 31.93 -49.37
C THR A 464 25.89 32.52 -49.80
N ASP A 465 25.18 33.06 -48.82
CA ASP A 465 23.94 33.88 -48.73
C ASP A 465 23.50 34.80 -49.90
N THR A 466 22.18 35.05 -50.04
CA THR A 466 21.53 36.32 -49.61
C THR A 466 20.02 36.40 -49.94
N ASP A 467 19.22 36.47 -48.87
CA ASP A 467 18.14 37.40 -48.52
C ASP A 467 17.46 38.29 -49.60
N THR A 468 16.10 38.30 -49.63
CA THR A 468 15.28 39.54 -49.59
C THR A 468 13.78 39.27 -49.30
N ASP A 469 13.28 39.91 -48.25
CA ASP A 469 11.86 40.19 -47.90
C ASP A 469 11.11 40.95 -49.03
N VAL A 470 9.78 41.16 -49.11
CA VAL A 470 8.71 41.69 -48.24
C VAL A 470 7.41 41.46 -49.08
N GLU A 471 6.22 41.10 -48.59
CA GLU A 471 5.21 42.05 -48.09
C GLU A 471 3.93 41.34 -47.63
N ARG A 472 3.38 41.88 -46.54
CA ARG A 472 2.22 41.45 -45.76
C ARG A 472 1.11 42.49 -46.00
N VAL A 473 -0.09 42.10 -46.45
CA VAL A 473 -1.30 42.91 -46.24
C VAL A 473 -2.49 42.04 -45.83
N THR A 474 -3.18 42.59 -44.85
CA THR A 474 -4.18 42.07 -43.91
C THR A 474 -5.61 42.04 -44.44
N ALA A 475 -6.43 41.30 -43.70
CA ALA A 475 -7.87 41.09 -43.85
C ALA A 475 -8.75 42.35 -43.99
N ALA A 476 -9.89 42.17 -44.65
CA ALA A 476 -11.09 42.97 -44.44
C ALA A 476 -12.34 42.08 -44.54
N VAL A 477 -13.14 42.08 -43.46
CA VAL A 477 -14.50 41.56 -43.38
C VAL A 477 -15.46 42.66 -43.85
N GLY A 478 -16.41 42.33 -44.72
CA GLY A 478 -17.43 43.28 -45.20
C GLY A 478 -18.59 42.57 -45.89
N THR A 479 -19.74 42.66 -45.24
CA THR A 479 -21.07 42.11 -45.54
C THR A 479 -21.73 42.66 -46.81
N GLY A 480 -22.57 41.86 -47.48
CA GLY A 480 -23.60 42.37 -48.40
C GLY A 480 -24.08 41.36 -49.44
N GLN A 481 -25.33 40.92 -49.32
CA GLN A 481 -26.05 39.99 -50.20
C GLN A 481 -26.15 40.48 -51.66
N ALA A 482 -26.05 39.56 -52.63
CA ALA A 482 -27.14 39.18 -53.55
C ALA A 482 -26.62 38.54 -54.85
N GLU A 483 -27.33 37.48 -55.26
CA GLU A 483 -27.43 36.90 -56.61
C GLU A 483 -26.16 36.43 -57.30
N ILE A 484 -25.85 35.13 -57.16
CA ILE A 484 -25.18 34.39 -58.24
C ILE A 484 -25.93 33.08 -58.52
N ARG A 485 -26.26 32.96 -59.80
CA ARG A 485 -26.93 31.87 -60.50
C ARG A 485 -26.24 30.53 -60.24
N ARG A 486 -27.06 29.46 -60.24
CA ARG A 486 -26.60 28.10 -60.51
C ARG A 486 -25.67 28.09 -61.72
N ALA A 487 -24.41 27.77 -61.49
CA ALA A 487 -23.57 27.12 -62.47
C ALA A 487 -22.95 25.92 -61.75
N GLU A 488 -23.38 24.73 -62.17
CA GLU A 488 -22.78 23.45 -61.79
C GLU A 488 -21.31 23.46 -62.23
N ALA A 489 -20.41 23.59 -61.26
CA ALA A 489 -19.01 23.27 -61.45
C ALA A 489 -18.63 22.24 -60.38
N SER A 490 -18.83 20.97 -60.71
CA SER A 490 -18.20 19.84 -60.06
C SER A 490 -16.67 19.99 -60.16
N GLY A 491 -16.08 20.65 -59.15
CA GLY A 491 -14.66 20.94 -59.07
C GLY A 491 -13.81 19.69 -58.74
N PRO A 492 -12.52 19.66 -59.14
CA PRO A 492 -11.61 18.52 -58.90
C PRO A 492 -11.33 18.22 -57.42
N GLY A 493 -11.65 19.15 -56.51
CA GLY A 493 -11.34 19.03 -55.08
C GLY A 493 -12.20 18.02 -54.31
N ALA A 494 -13.43 17.73 -54.76
CA ALA A 494 -14.31 16.77 -54.07
C ALA A 494 -13.82 15.31 -54.21
N LYS A 495 -13.28 14.95 -55.38
CA LYS A 495 -12.69 13.62 -55.61
C LYS A 495 -11.40 13.41 -54.83
N ALA A 496 -10.56 14.43 -54.70
CA ALA A 496 -9.31 14.34 -53.93
C ALA A 496 -9.54 14.11 -52.42
N GLY A 497 -10.59 14.71 -51.84
CA GLY A 497 -11.00 14.47 -50.45
C GLY A 497 -11.58 13.06 -50.22
N GLU A 498 -12.41 12.56 -51.14
CA GLU A 498 -12.93 11.19 -51.10
C GLU A 498 -11.83 10.15 -51.30
N ASP A 499 -10.87 10.39 -52.19
CA ASP A 499 -9.74 9.49 -52.44
C ASP A 499 -8.77 9.46 -51.26
N SER A 500 -8.55 10.58 -50.58
CA SER A 500 -7.79 10.65 -49.32
C SER A 500 -8.50 9.90 -48.18
N ALA A 501 -9.80 10.09 -48.02
CA ALA A 501 -10.60 9.38 -47.02
C ALA A 501 -10.64 7.86 -47.29
N ARG A 502 -10.79 7.47 -48.56
CA ARG A 502 -10.74 6.07 -49.03
C ARG A 502 -9.36 5.46 -48.83
N ALA A 503 -8.28 6.21 -49.10
CA ALA A 503 -6.90 5.78 -48.85
C ALA A 503 -6.64 5.57 -47.35
N ALA A 504 -7.10 6.48 -46.49
CA ALA A 504 -7.00 6.33 -45.04
C ALA A 504 -7.81 5.13 -44.53
N GLN A 505 -8.99 4.87 -45.10
CA GLN A 505 -9.82 3.71 -44.77
C GLN A 505 -9.16 2.39 -45.21
N LEU A 506 -8.61 2.33 -46.43
CA LEU A 506 -7.87 1.17 -46.92
C LEU A 506 -6.60 0.92 -46.10
N ALA A 507 -5.89 1.96 -45.67
CA ALA A 507 -4.74 1.84 -44.77
C ALA A 507 -5.15 1.25 -43.41
N ARG A 508 -6.26 1.71 -42.82
CA ARG A 508 -6.82 1.12 -41.59
C ARG A 508 -7.22 -0.35 -41.78
N GLN A 509 -7.86 -0.69 -42.90
CA GLN A 509 -8.25 -2.07 -43.20
C GLN A 509 -7.03 -2.98 -43.39
N ARG A 510 -6.02 -2.56 -44.15
CA ARG A 510 -4.77 -3.31 -44.33
C ARG A 510 -4.03 -3.49 -43.00
N ALA A 511 -3.95 -2.45 -42.18
CA ALA A 511 -3.37 -2.52 -40.84
C ALA A 511 -4.14 -3.49 -39.92
N ALA A 512 -5.47 -3.50 -39.99
CA ALA A 512 -6.30 -4.43 -39.22
C ALA A 512 -6.11 -5.89 -39.68
N VAL A 513 -6.04 -6.14 -40.99
CA VAL A 513 -5.78 -7.47 -41.55
C VAL A 513 -4.39 -7.97 -41.17
N GLU A 514 -3.36 -7.14 -41.26
CA GLU A 514 -2.00 -7.51 -40.86
C GLU A 514 -1.92 -7.77 -39.35
N THR A 515 -2.57 -6.94 -38.53
CA THR A 515 -2.68 -7.17 -37.08
C THR A 515 -3.37 -8.51 -36.79
N ALA A 516 -4.43 -8.86 -37.53
CA ALA A 516 -5.12 -10.13 -37.39
C ALA A 516 -4.26 -11.31 -37.85
N ARG A 517 -3.48 -11.17 -38.92
CA ARG A 517 -2.53 -12.17 -39.41
C ARG A 517 -1.41 -12.42 -38.38
N GLN A 518 -0.77 -11.36 -37.89
CA GLN A 518 0.24 -11.43 -36.84
C GLN A 518 -0.31 -12.09 -35.57
N LYS A 519 -1.54 -11.74 -35.17
CA LYS A 519 -2.24 -12.40 -34.05
C LYS A 519 -2.43 -13.90 -34.30
N ARG A 520 -2.90 -14.30 -35.48
CA ARG A 520 -3.09 -15.73 -35.84
C ARG A 520 -1.78 -16.50 -35.82
N LEU A 521 -0.72 -15.97 -36.45
CA LEU A 521 0.60 -16.61 -36.48
C LEU A 521 1.17 -16.80 -35.07
N ARG A 522 0.99 -15.79 -34.21
CA ARG A 522 1.43 -15.83 -32.83
C ARG A 522 0.62 -16.79 -31.95
N ASP A 523 -0.68 -16.91 -32.20
CA ASP A 523 -1.59 -17.75 -31.43
C ASP A 523 -1.59 -19.22 -31.93
N ALA A 524 -0.94 -19.50 -33.07
CA ALA A 524 -0.82 -20.85 -33.64
C ALA A 524 0.15 -21.78 -32.88
N ASP A 525 1.00 -21.25 -31.99
CA ASP A 525 1.95 -22.02 -31.19
C ASP A 525 1.30 -22.54 -29.87
N PRO A 526 1.08 -23.86 -29.72
CA PRO A 526 0.46 -24.44 -28.53
C PRO A 526 1.26 -24.17 -27.24
N ASN A 527 2.59 -24.09 -27.33
CA ASN A 527 3.46 -23.86 -26.17
C ASN A 527 3.31 -22.42 -25.65
N ARG A 528 3.17 -21.44 -26.55
CA ARG A 528 2.90 -20.04 -26.18
C ARG A 528 1.53 -19.88 -25.54
N PHE A 529 0.53 -20.60 -26.02
CA PHE A 529 -0.81 -20.59 -25.44
C PHE A 529 -0.79 -21.11 -23.99
N GLY A 530 -0.12 -22.24 -23.75
CA GLY A 530 0.06 -22.80 -22.40
C GLY A 530 0.83 -21.86 -21.46
N LEU A 531 1.92 -21.26 -21.96
CA LEU A 531 2.70 -20.28 -21.20
C LEU A 531 1.86 -19.08 -20.77
N ARG A 532 1.06 -18.48 -21.68
CA ARG A 532 0.21 -17.33 -21.35
C ARG A 532 -0.79 -17.63 -20.24
N HIS A 533 -1.44 -18.78 -20.28
CA HIS A 533 -2.41 -19.17 -19.27
C HIS A 533 -1.76 -19.39 -17.90
N SER A 534 -0.58 -20.00 -17.87
CA SER A 534 0.20 -20.16 -16.65
C SER A 534 0.60 -18.81 -16.06
N VAL A 535 1.13 -17.91 -16.89
CA VAL A 535 1.57 -16.57 -16.45
C VAL A 535 0.38 -15.73 -15.97
N LEU A 536 -0.79 -15.85 -16.60
CA LEU A 536 -2.02 -15.19 -16.12
C LEU A 536 -2.50 -15.74 -14.78
N ALA A 537 -2.40 -17.05 -14.55
CA ALA A 537 -2.74 -17.65 -13.26
C ALA A 537 -1.79 -17.16 -12.15
N GLU A 538 -0.49 -17.12 -12.44
CA GLU A 538 0.52 -16.57 -11.52
C GLU A 538 0.27 -15.08 -11.22
N ALA A 539 -0.09 -14.28 -12.24
CA ALA A 539 -0.47 -12.88 -12.07
C ALA A 539 -1.74 -12.71 -11.21
N GLY A 540 -2.74 -13.58 -11.38
CA GLY A 540 -3.95 -13.55 -10.55
C GLY A 540 -3.66 -13.80 -9.07
N VAL A 541 -2.81 -14.78 -8.75
CA VAL A 541 -2.37 -15.04 -7.37
C VAL A 541 -1.56 -13.86 -6.82
N ALA A 542 -0.68 -13.27 -7.63
CA ALA A 542 0.09 -12.09 -7.24
C ALA A 542 -0.81 -10.89 -6.88
N VAL A 543 -1.90 -10.66 -7.62
CA VAL A 543 -2.88 -9.60 -7.30
C VAL A 543 -3.53 -9.84 -5.94
N VAL A 544 -3.93 -11.08 -5.64
CA VAL A 544 -4.51 -11.42 -4.34
C VAL A 544 -3.49 -11.26 -3.21
N LEU A 545 -2.25 -11.70 -3.43
CA LEU A 545 -1.14 -11.50 -2.48
C LEU A 545 -0.88 -10.02 -2.20
N LEU A 546 -0.95 -9.16 -3.23
CA LEU A 546 -0.85 -7.71 -3.06
C LEU A 546 -2.01 -7.15 -2.26
N ALA A 547 -3.25 -7.58 -2.51
CA ALA A 547 -4.41 -7.13 -1.75
C ALA A 547 -4.29 -7.45 -0.24
N ILE A 548 -3.89 -8.67 0.10
CA ILE A 548 -3.64 -9.05 1.51
C ILE A 548 -2.44 -8.28 2.07
N THR A 549 -1.38 -8.09 1.28
CA THR A 549 -0.23 -7.29 1.72
C THR A 549 -0.63 -5.85 2.01
N THR A 550 -1.48 -5.25 1.20
CA THR A 550 -2.02 -3.91 1.41
C THR A 550 -2.72 -3.80 2.76
N VAL A 551 -3.59 -4.76 3.09
CA VAL A 551 -4.30 -4.76 4.38
C VAL A 551 -3.34 -5.01 5.54
N LEU A 552 -2.38 -5.93 5.37
CA LEU A 552 -1.34 -6.18 6.37
C LEU A 552 -0.50 -4.93 6.65
N THR A 553 -0.16 -4.14 5.62
CA THR A 553 0.61 -2.89 5.79
C THR A 553 -0.18 -1.75 6.42
N GLN A 554 -1.52 -1.87 6.48
CA GLN A 554 -2.41 -0.95 7.18
C GLN A 554 -2.85 -1.51 8.53
N THR A 555 -2.28 -2.62 9.01
CA THR A 555 -2.62 -3.24 10.30
C THR A 555 -1.50 -3.02 11.30
N GLU A 556 -1.84 -2.75 12.56
CA GLU A 556 -0.87 -2.45 13.63
C GLU A 556 0.09 -3.63 13.79
N PRO A 557 1.42 -3.43 13.91
CA PRO A 557 2.35 -4.53 14.13
C PRO A 557 1.99 -5.34 15.38
N GLY A 558 2.12 -6.67 15.32
CA GLY A 558 1.69 -7.55 16.42
C GLY A 558 2.36 -7.26 17.77
N ARG A 559 3.62 -6.79 17.78
CA ARG A 559 4.27 -6.34 19.02
C ARG A 559 3.55 -5.12 19.62
N THR A 560 3.25 -4.14 18.78
CA THR A 560 2.60 -2.89 19.18
C THR A 560 1.18 -3.15 19.69
N GLU A 561 0.41 -4.01 19.02
CA GLU A 561 -0.93 -4.41 19.46
C GLU A 561 -0.89 -5.07 20.87
N GLN A 562 0.13 -5.90 21.13
CA GLN A 562 0.33 -6.51 22.45
C GLN A 562 0.79 -5.50 23.51
N GLU A 563 1.67 -4.57 23.17
CA GLU A 563 2.11 -3.50 24.08
C GLU A 563 0.96 -2.55 24.42
N ALA A 564 0.11 -2.21 23.45
CA ALA A 564 -1.11 -1.44 23.66
C ALA A 564 -2.08 -2.19 24.59
N LYS A 565 -2.35 -3.48 24.31
CA LYS A 565 -3.15 -4.34 25.21
C LYS A 565 -2.54 -4.45 26.61
N ALA A 566 -1.22 -4.54 26.72
CA ALA A 566 -0.51 -4.59 27.99
C ALA A 566 -0.61 -3.26 28.75
N ALA A 567 -0.50 -2.12 28.07
CA ALA A 567 -0.70 -0.78 28.64
C ALA A 567 -2.15 -0.58 29.10
N SER A 568 -3.13 -1.02 28.33
CA SER A 568 -4.55 -1.06 28.73
C SER A 568 -4.81 -2.02 29.92
N SER A 569 -4.08 -3.13 30.01
CA SER A 569 -4.22 -4.10 31.10
C SER A 569 -3.46 -3.73 32.39
N SER A 570 -2.36 -2.99 32.28
CA SER A 570 -1.61 -2.42 33.41
C SER A 570 -2.19 -1.10 33.90
N SER A 571 -3.08 -0.49 33.10
CA SER A 571 -4.02 0.53 33.54
C SER A 571 -5.32 -0.06 34.10
N ALA A 572 -5.56 -1.37 33.97
CA ALA A 572 -6.47 -2.05 34.88
C ALA A 572 -5.75 -2.19 36.25
N PRO A 573 -6.40 -1.82 37.36
CA PRO A 573 -5.76 -1.86 38.66
C PRO A 573 -5.31 -3.29 38.95
N SER A 574 -3.99 -3.48 39.10
CA SER A 574 -3.42 -4.68 39.70
C SER A 574 -3.92 -4.74 41.14
N SER A 575 -4.99 -5.51 41.36
CA SER A 575 -5.51 -5.74 42.71
C SER A 575 -5.07 -7.11 43.20
N PRO A 576 -4.35 -7.19 44.33
CA PRO A 576 -4.64 -8.26 45.27
C PRO A 576 -6.11 -8.08 45.69
N SER A 577 -6.86 -9.17 45.63
CA SER A 577 -8.20 -9.36 46.19
C SER A 577 -8.63 -8.36 47.29
N SER A 578 -9.37 -7.32 46.91
CA SER A 578 -10.40 -6.68 47.72
C SER A 578 -11.22 -5.74 46.84
N ALA A 579 -12.51 -6.05 46.67
CA ALA A 579 -13.47 -5.29 45.89
C ALA A 579 -13.68 -3.87 46.43
N GLN A 580 -13.50 -2.87 45.55
CA GLN A 580 -14.12 -1.53 45.60
C GLN A 580 -13.90 -0.88 44.22
N GLY A 581 -14.95 -0.90 43.39
CA GLY A 581 -14.89 -0.52 41.98
C GLY A 581 -15.09 0.98 41.75
N THR A 582 -14.22 1.58 40.93
CA THR A 582 -14.43 2.89 40.33
C THR A 582 -14.22 2.77 38.82
N GLY A 583 -15.32 2.64 38.06
CA GLY A 583 -15.30 2.50 36.60
C GLY A 583 -16.64 2.01 36.07
N ALA A 584 -16.97 2.37 34.82
CA ALA A 584 -18.20 2.01 34.13
C ALA A 584 -18.61 0.54 34.33
N VAL A 585 -19.91 0.30 34.48
CA VAL A 585 -20.48 -1.04 34.72
C VAL A 585 -21.14 -1.54 33.44
N THR A 586 -20.66 -2.68 32.94
CA THR A 586 -21.25 -3.39 31.80
C THR A 586 -21.99 -4.65 32.26
N LEU A 587 -23.27 -4.79 31.87
CA LEU A 587 -24.15 -5.90 32.23
C LEU A 587 -24.64 -6.62 30.98
N ASN A 588 -24.07 -7.79 30.71
CA ASN A 588 -24.58 -8.69 29.67
C ASN A 588 -25.63 -9.62 30.28
N MET A 589 -26.83 -9.65 29.70
CA MET A 589 -27.97 -10.45 30.11
C MET A 589 -28.54 -11.20 28.90
N PRO A 590 -28.41 -12.53 28.82
CA PRO A 590 -29.09 -13.30 27.79
C PRO A 590 -30.60 -13.26 28.04
N PHE A 591 -31.39 -13.21 26.97
CA PHE A 591 -32.84 -13.26 27.03
C PHE A 591 -33.40 -14.19 25.96
N ASP A 592 -34.57 -14.75 26.24
CA ASP A 592 -35.34 -15.57 25.32
C ASP A 592 -36.82 -15.26 25.51
N THR A 593 -37.46 -14.69 24.47
CA THR A 593 -38.90 -14.40 24.45
C THR A 593 -39.74 -15.55 23.89
N GLY A 594 -39.14 -16.64 23.41
CA GLY A 594 -39.82 -17.82 22.85
C GLY A 594 -40.33 -17.68 21.41
N GLY A 595 -40.14 -16.52 20.78
CA GLY A 595 -40.55 -16.23 19.39
C GLY A 595 -39.50 -16.62 18.33
N LYS A 596 -39.87 -16.56 17.03
CA LYS A 596 -38.99 -16.97 15.90
C LYS A 596 -37.69 -16.17 15.72
N GLU A 597 -37.50 -15.09 16.47
CA GLU A 597 -36.26 -14.32 16.59
C GLU A 597 -36.11 -13.78 18.04
N GLY A 598 -36.58 -14.57 19.01
CA GLY A 598 -36.75 -14.14 20.40
C GLY A 598 -35.54 -14.29 21.31
N GLU A 599 -34.46 -14.91 20.82
CA GLU A 599 -33.25 -15.18 21.59
C GLU A 599 -32.15 -14.15 21.28
N GLY A 600 -31.51 -13.64 22.33
CA GLY A 600 -30.46 -12.64 22.19
C GLY A 600 -29.74 -12.33 23.48
N VAL A 601 -28.87 -11.33 23.43
CA VAL A 601 -28.18 -10.75 24.59
C VAL A 601 -28.49 -9.27 24.63
N VAL A 602 -28.91 -8.79 25.79
CA VAL A 602 -28.97 -7.35 26.08
C VAL A 602 -27.76 -6.96 26.90
N THR A 603 -27.01 -5.97 26.42
CA THR A 603 -25.82 -5.42 27.05
C THR A 603 -26.11 -4.00 27.50
N ILE A 604 -26.01 -3.73 28.80
CA ILE A 604 -26.13 -2.38 29.37
C ILE A 604 -24.75 -1.88 29.73
N ASP A 605 -24.36 -0.72 29.21
CA ASP A 605 -23.20 0.05 29.65
C ASP A 605 -23.66 1.26 30.45
N LEU A 606 -23.34 1.28 31.74
CA LEU A 606 -23.62 2.40 32.64
C LEU A 606 -22.31 3.11 33.00
N ASN A 607 -22.14 4.36 32.58
CA ASN A 607 -20.92 5.13 32.79
C ASN A 607 -21.22 6.46 33.52
N PRO A 608 -20.53 6.79 34.62
CA PRO A 608 -19.45 6.05 35.28
C PRO A 608 -19.92 5.08 36.37
N ALA A 609 -21.21 4.73 36.40
CA ALA A 609 -21.83 3.87 37.42
C ALA A 609 -21.59 4.38 38.85
N ARG A 610 -21.89 5.66 39.08
CA ARG A 610 -21.73 6.36 40.36
C ARG A 610 -23.07 6.86 40.91
N VAL A 611 -23.04 7.32 42.15
CA VAL A 611 -24.13 8.15 42.71
C VAL A 611 -24.25 9.46 41.94
N GLY A 612 -25.48 9.79 41.54
CA GLY A 612 -25.82 10.96 40.72
C GLY A 612 -26.12 10.59 39.26
N GLY A 613 -25.80 11.49 38.34
CA GLY A 613 -26.05 11.30 36.91
C GLY A 613 -25.11 10.29 36.27
N ASN A 614 -25.68 9.40 35.47
CA ASN A 614 -24.99 8.41 34.65
C ASN A 614 -25.53 8.44 33.22
N ASP A 615 -24.69 8.08 32.27
CA ASP A 615 -25.10 7.77 30.90
C ASP A 615 -25.23 6.25 30.75
N MET A 616 -26.34 5.83 30.14
CA MET A 616 -26.66 4.42 29.95
C MET A 616 -26.85 4.13 28.46
N HIS A 617 -26.06 3.21 27.91
CA HIS A 617 -26.27 2.65 26.58
C HIS A 617 -26.75 1.21 26.69
N ILE A 618 -27.61 0.80 25.77
CA ILE A 618 -28.19 -0.53 25.75
C ILE A 618 -28.10 -1.07 24.33
N TYR A 619 -27.45 -2.22 24.18
CA TYR A 619 -27.32 -2.94 22.92
C TYR A 619 -28.12 -4.24 22.99
N VAL A 620 -28.91 -4.52 21.96
CA VAL A 620 -29.67 -5.76 21.83
C VAL A 620 -29.12 -6.50 20.62
N GLU A 621 -28.52 -7.65 20.87
CA GLU A 621 -27.82 -8.46 19.87
C GLU A 621 -28.45 -9.85 19.79
N ARG A 622 -28.43 -10.43 18.59
CA ARG A 622 -28.76 -11.84 18.35
C ARG A 622 -27.61 -12.72 18.85
N THR A 623 -27.89 -14.01 19.02
CA THR A 623 -26.87 -15.01 19.38
C THR A 623 -25.75 -15.17 18.36
N ASP A 624 -25.92 -14.70 17.12
CA ASP A 624 -24.90 -14.68 16.06
C ASP A 624 -24.08 -13.37 16.00
N GLY A 625 -24.33 -12.44 16.92
CA GLY A 625 -23.66 -11.13 16.99
C GLY A 625 -24.25 -10.06 16.06
N GLY A 626 -25.33 -10.35 15.33
CA GLY A 626 -26.08 -9.34 14.58
C GLY A 626 -26.93 -8.45 15.48
N THR A 627 -27.19 -7.21 15.09
CA THR A 627 -28.10 -6.33 15.85
C THR A 627 -29.55 -6.82 15.78
N LEU A 628 -30.26 -6.76 16.91
CA LEU A 628 -31.67 -7.14 17.01
C LEU A 628 -32.51 -5.92 17.36
N ASP A 629 -33.33 -5.49 16.40
CA ASP A 629 -34.20 -4.35 16.58
C ASP A 629 -35.51 -4.75 17.28
N VAL A 630 -35.76 -4.19 18.46
CA VAL A 630 -36.90 -4.53 19.30
C VAL A 630 -37.91 -3.38 19.34
N PRO A 631 -39.24 -3.65 19.27
CA PRO A 631 -40.26 -2.62 19.37
C PRO A 631 -40.25 -1.78 20.64
N GLU A 632 -39.90 -2.37 21.78
CA GLU A 632 -39.91 -1.68 23.07
C GLU A 632 -38.89 -2.29 24.04
N LEU A 633 -38.21 -1.41 24.79
CA LEU A 633 -37.27 -1.79 25.84
C LEU A 633 -37.51 -0.91 27.08
N LYS A 634 -37.61 -1.55 28.26
CA LYS A 634 -37.76 -0.87 29.55
C LYS A 634 -36.65 -1.29 30.49
N VAL A 635 -36.11 -0.34 31.24
CA VAL A 635 -35.11 -0.61 32.29
C VAL A 635 -35.63 -0.13 33.64
N ALA A 636 -35.33 -0.86 34.71
CA ALA A 636 -35.60 -0.42 36.07
C ALA A 636 -34.43 -0.76 37.01
N PHE A 637 -34.17 0.13 37.96
CA PHE A 637 -33.15 -0.05 39.00
C PHE A 637 -33.81 -0.22 40.37
N THR A 638 -33.47 -1.28 41.11
CA THR A 638 -34.00 -1.55 42.45
C THR A 638 -32.86 -1.81 43.43
N LEU A 639 -32.86 -1.13 44.58
CA LEU A 639 -31.94 -1.36 45.69
C LEU A 639 -32.72 -1.88 46.90
N SER A 640 -32.89 -3.20 46.95
CA SER A 640 -33.72 -3.88 47.95
C SER A 640 -33.22 -3.69 49.38
N SER A 641 -31.91 -3.49 49.59
CA SER A 641 -31.32 -3.30 50.92
C SER A 641 -31.71 -1.97 51.59
N LYS A 642 -32.32 -1.06 50.83
CA LYS A 642 -32.74 0.28 51.26
C LYS A 642 -34.19 0.60 50.90
N ASP A 643 -34.96 -0.38 50.45
CA ASP A 643 -36.35 -0.21 49.99
C ASP A 643 -36.50 0.88 48.89
N ILE A 644 -35.53 0.97 47.97
CA ILE A 644 -35.54 1.94 46.87
C ILE A 644 -35.82 1.23 45.54
N GLY A 645 -36.73 1.80 44.75
CA GLY A 645 -37.08 1.32 43.41
C GLY A 645 -38.39 0.53 43.38
N PRO A 646 -38.80 0.04 42.19
CA PRO A 646 -38.09 0.16 40.91
C PRO A 646 -38.07 1.61 40.40
N LEU A 647 -36.88 2.10 40.06
CA LEU A 647 -36.67 3.39 39.40
C LEU A 647 -36.69 3.16 37.89
N PRO A 648 -37.79 3.50 37.18
CA PRO A 648 -37.89 3.23 35.76
C PRO A 648 -37.01 4.21 34.98
N VAL A 649 -36.34 3.69 33.96
CA VAL A 649 -35.63 4.45 32.95
C VAL A 649 -36.21 4.10 31.59
N VAL A 650 -36.62 5.14 30.85
CA VAL A 650 -37.14 5.02 29.49
C VAL A 650 -36.04 5.46 28.55
N PRO A 651 -35.30 4.53 27.92
CA PRO A 651 -34.25 4.88 26.99
C PRO A 651 -34.84 5.29 25.63
N ASP A 652 -34.16 6.19 24.95
CA ASP A 652 -34.44 6.61 23.59
C ASP A 652 -33.76 5.67 22.59
N ARG A 653 -34.47 5.35 21.50
CA ARG A 653 -33.92 4.53 20.41
C ARG A 653 -33.02 5.39 19.53
N ILE A 654 -31.74 5.03 19.39
CA ILE A 654 -30.77 5.76 18.57
C ILE A 654 -30.50 5.04 17.25
N ALA A 655 -30.40 3.72 17.26
CA ALA A 655 -30.22 2.90 16.05
C ALA A 655 -30.88 1.52 16.21
N ALA A 656 -30.84 0.70 15.16
CA ALA A 656 -31.35 -0.67 15.22
C ALA A 656 -30.60 -1.47 16.29
N GLY A 657 -31.32 -1.93 17.31
CA GLY A 657 -30.74 -2.63 18.46
C GLY A 657 -29.90 -1.75 19.40
N HIS A 658 -29.92 -0.42 19.29
CA HIS A 658 -29.17 0.49 20.17
C HIS A 658 -30.07 1.57 20.77
N TRP A 659 -30.08 1.63 22.10
CA TRP A 659 -30.85 2.57 22.90
C TRP A 659 -29.94 3.31 23.88
N SER A 660 -30.37 4.49 24.32
CA SER A 660 -29.59 5.33 25.23
C SER A 660 -30.49 6.12 26.18
N ALA A 661 -30.02 6.32 27.41
CA ALA A 661 -30.62 7.25 28.35
C ALA A 661 -29.50 8.06 29.03
N SER A 662 -29.58 9.39 28.92
CA SER A 662 -28.65 10.30 29.59
C SER A 662 -29.24 10.82 30.89
N GLY A 663 -28.37 11.13 31.85
CA GLY A 663 -28.78 11.71 33.14
C GLY A 663 -29.53 10.74 34.05
N VAL A 664 -29.32 9.42 33.91
CA VAL A 664 -29.88 8.38 34.78
C VAL A 664 -29.42 8.62 36.22
N GLN A 665 -30.36 9.00 37.09
CA GLN A 665 -30.06 9.35 38.48
C GLN A 665 -30.04 8.10 39.36
N ILE A 666 -28.87 7.78 39.89
CA ILE A 666 -28.72 6.75 40.92
C ILE A 666 -28.57 7.46 42.28
N PRO A 667 -29.55 7.35 43.19
CA PRO A 667 -29.61 8.19 44.38
C PRO A 667 -28.58 7.82 45.45
N MET A 668 -28.07 6.59 45.44
CA MET A 668 -27.09 6.11 46.41
C MET A 668 -26.32 4.89 45.95
N ALA A 669 -25.15 4.70 46.57
CA ALA A 669 -24.29 3.56 46.30
C ALA A 669 -24.86 2.27 46.90
N GLY A 670 -24.67 1.15 46.22
CA GLY A 670 -25.10 -0.16 46.69
C GLY A 670 -25.15 -1.23 45.60
N ASP A 671 -25.62 -2.41 45.99
CA ASP A 671 -25.88 -3.52 45.08
C ASP A 671 -27.29 -3.38 44.49
N TRP A 672 -27.36 -2.81 43.30
CA TRP A 672 -28.60 -2.58 42.57
C TRP A 672 -28.95 -3.80 41.72
N THR A 673 -30.21 -4.20 41.73
CA THR A 673 -30.80 -5.10 40.73
C THR A 673 -31.25 -4.26 39.54
N VAL A 674 -30.68 -4.53 38.37
CA VAL A 674 -31.06 -3.92 37.10
C VAL A 674 -31.94 -4.89 36.35
N GLU A 675 -33.20 -4.49 36.11
CA GLU A 675 -34.17 -5.27 35.35
C GLU A 675 -34.34 -4.67 33.96
N VAL A 676 -34.36 -5.51 32.93
CA VAL A 676 -34.57 -5.13 31.54
C VAL A 676 -35.71 -5.94 30.98
N THR A 677 -36.76 -5.27 30.54
CA THR A 677 -37.86 -5.90 29.81
C THR A 677 -37.65 -5.67 28.33
N VAL A 678 -37.45 -6.77 27.60
CA VAL A 678 -37.28 -6.79 26.15
C VAL A 678 -38.57 -7.31 25.53
N ARG A 679 -39.20 -6.52 24.67
CA ARG A 679 -40.38 -6.92 23.89
C ARG A 679 -40.00 -7.10 22.44
N THR A 680 -40.12 -8.32 21.91
CA THR A 680 -39.76 -8.66 20.52
C THR A 680 -40.97 -8.66 19.57
N SER A 681 -42.20 -8.79 20.09
CA SER A 681 -43.44 -8.69 19.32
C SER A 681 -44.58 -8.12 20.15
N ASP A 682 -45.79 -7.96 19.58
CA ASP A 682 -46.97 -7.49 20.33
C ASP A 682 -47.36 -8.42 21.50
N VAL A 683 -46.94 -9.69 21.46
CA VAL A 683 -47.31 -10.71 22.44
C VAL A 683 -46.09 -11.32 23.17
N ASP A 684 -44.88 -11.16 22.63
CA ASP A 684 -43.67 -11.79 23.15
C ASP A 684 -42.78 -10.77 23.87
N GLN A 685 -42.64 -10.92 25.18
CA GLN A 685 -41.76 -10.11 26.03
C GLN A 685 -41.15 -10.95 27.16
N VAL A 686 -39.96 -10.55 27.62
CA VAL A 686 -39.29 -11.17 28.77
C VAL A 686 -38.60 -10.10 29.60
N THR A 687 -38.60 -10.29 30.92
CA THR A 687 -37.82 -9.46 31.85
C THR A 687 -36.63 -10.27 32.37
N VAL A 688 -35.43 -9.74 32.18
CA VAL A 688 -34.18 -10.30 32.68
C VAL A 688 -33.57 -9.36 33.70
N SER A 689 -32.88 -9.91 34.69
CA SER A 689 -32.34 -9.11 35.80
C SER A 689 -30.89 -9.49 36.11
N LYS A 690 -30.08 -8.51 36.47
CA LYS A 690 -28.71 -8.74 36.95
C LYS A 690 -28.35 -7.75 38.05
N ASN A 691 -27.57 -8.22 39.03
CA ASN A 691 -27.08 -7.36 40.09
C ASN A 691 -25.81 -6.63 39.65
N ALA A 692 -25.71 -5.37 40.07
CA ALA A 692 -24.64 -4.45 39.74
C ALA A 692 -24.28 -3.63 40.98
N GLN A 693 -22.99 -3.60 41.33
CA GLN A 693 -22.50 -2.66 42.33
C GLN A 693 -22.33 -1.30 41.66
N ILE A 694 -23.08 -0.29 42.12
CA ILE A 694 -23.07 1.07 41.58
C ILE A 694 -22.77 2.02 42.74
N GLY A 695 -21.87 2.98 42.54
CA GLY A 695 -21.62 4.07 43.50
C GLY A 695 -20.33 4.01 44.28
#